data_AF-A0A2S2PTC1-F1
#
_entry.id   AF-A0A2S2PTC1-F1
#
_cell.length_a   1.000
_cell.length_b   1.000
_cell.length_c   1.000
_cell.angle_alpha   90.00
_cell.angle_beta   90.00
_cell.angle_gamma   90.00
#
_symmetry.space_group_name_H-M   'P 1'
#
loop_
_entity.id
_entity.type
_entity.pdbx_description
1 polymer ?
#
loop_
_entity_poly.entity_id
_entity_poly.type
_entity_poly.pdbx_seq_one_letter_code
_entity_poly.pdbx_strand_id
1 'polypeptide(L)'
;WCKTNYGNGRPLEIFFGKHNIIFILLYICNAIIIPNSVYLFINHSVYMFPGKHSNIIVPPSWIVKLPRKGNFKSSIRSPKKRSSKKKTKDKPDKEDKLFVIKPIPTVNVKPVIIFINPKSGGNQGVKLLQKFQWHLNPRQVFDLSRGGPRMGLELYKKVPNLRVLACGGDGTVGWVLSILDQIANAVSFPVGVLPLGTGNDLARALGWGGGYMDEPVSKILTNLEESETIRLDRWNLEVVPNEHVKGTDHAGKDNLPLNVMNNYFSLGVDAQIALEFHEAREANPEKFSSRMYNKLFYGVRGGIELLDRKWKGLSDHVTLECDGKDLTQRIKDLKVHAILFLNIPSYGGGTRPWNKSAGNNSTDDGLIEVIGLTIMQITRLQTGGTGTPLCQCKTARIITSIPVPMQVDGEACRLKPSVITLGFFNQATMMAKRRKGRQTPTRETTIDKHKVSVQRLRLQDYEQHHCDKELLIQSSINMGEIEVEPVADLETVRKLVDKLELNGSPSKDHAGNAMPKLSPDWCFVDCCTAERFFRIDRAQESLHYLIDITHDQLFVLDDPHRSASTEEDVTVVLKAKEPADDQGAQDTTTSHYGQVRTSDKIIEAAKTGNLNMLRNLFEMGYSLMSINKDGQTALHVASQRGDSNLVRYILANAPSNIVSIKDNQEGQTALHVAVQNGERKICYLLVSAGAPLLAVDRQDRTAQQIAEQTRDYDLAKYLECQAQFVSFADQTETSV
;
A
#
# COMPACT_ATOMS: atom_id res chain seq x y z
N TRP A 1 18.72 -10.12 22.00
CA TRP A 1 19.79 -10.09 23.02
C TRP A 1 19.12 -9.77 24.33
N CYS A 2 18.89 -10.78 25.17
CA CYS A 2 18.74 -10.65 26.62
C CYS A 2 19.14 -11.99 27.21
N LYS A 3 20.25 -11.99 27.95
CA LYS A 3 20.66 -13.05 28.88
C LYS A 3 20.04 -12.69 30.22
N THR A 4 19.38 -13.64 30.88
CA THR A 4 19.23 -13.62 32.35
C THR A 4 19.36 -15.05 32.87
N ASN A 5 20.32 -15.23 33.78
CA ASN A 5 20.66 -16.47 34.48
C ASN A 5 19.64 -16.76 35.60
N TYR A 6 19.52 -18.06 35.90
CA TYR A 6 18.65 -18.73 36.87
C TYR A 6 18.69 -18.21 38.33
N GLY A 7 17.59 -18.46 39.06
CA GLY A 7 17.59 -18.50 40.52
C GLY A 7 16.26 -18.92 41.14
N ASN A 8 16.22 -20.14 41.67
CA ASN A 8 15.30 -20.71 42.67
C ASN A 8 13.92 -21.23 42.21
N GLY A 9 13.83 -22.56 42.22
CA GLY A 9 12.62 -23.34 41.94
C GLY A 9 11.60 -23.28 43.07
N ARG A 10 10.41 -22.79 42.72
CA ARG A 10 9.10 -23.26 43.21
C ARG A 10 8.13 -23.19 42.02
N PRO A 11 7.28 -24.20 41.76
CA PRO A 11 6.25 -24.08 40.74
C PRO A 11 5.17 -23.13 41.26
N LEU A 12 4.93 -22.05 40.52
CA LEU A 12 3.79 -21.17 40.72
C LEU A 12 2.61 -21.80 39.95
N GLU A 13 1.61 -22.33 40.66
CA GLU A 13 0.36 -22.79 40.03
C GLU A 13 -0.49 -21.57 39.67
N ILE A 14 -0.73 -21.37 38.37
CA ILE A 14 -1.72 -20.41 37.84
C ILE A 14 -2.55 -21.14 36.77
N PHE A 15 -3.86 -21.18 36.95
CA PHE A 15 -4.84 -21.75 36.00
C PHE A 15 -5.30 -20.73 34.93
N PHE A 16 -5.89 -21.27 33.84
CA PHE A 16 -6.90 -20.70 32.91
C PHE A 16 -6.55 -20.55 31.40
N GLY A 17 -7.48 -21.05 30.55
CA GLY A 17 -7.88 -20.49 29.25
C GLY A 17 -7.24 -21.03 27.95
N LYS A 18 -8.07 -21.52 27.00
CA LYS A 18 -7.76 -22.15 25.69
C LYS A 18 -6.81 -21.41 24.72
N HIS A 19 -6.29 -20.22 25.05
CA HIS A 19 -5.30 -19.49 24.25
C HIS A 19 -3.83 -19.82 24.60
N ASN A 20 -3.59 -20.68 25.60
CA ASN A 20 -2.27 -20.80 26.23
C ASN A 20 -1.44 -22.07 25.90
N ILE A 21 -1.85 -22.91 24.94
CA ILE A 21 -0.96 -24.00 24.47
C ILE A 21 0.36 -23.43 23.88
N ILE A 22 0.30 -22.20 23.35
CA ILE A 22 1.47 -21.51 22.78
C ILE A 22 2.49 -21.10 23.85
N PHE A 23 2.07 -20.82 25.09
CA PHE A 23 2.96 -20.29 26.13
C PHE A 23 3.74 -21.36 26.91
N ILE A 24 3.22 -22.60 27.02
CA ILE A 24 3.96 -23.69 27.69
C ILE A 24 5.10 -24.21 26.79
N LEU A 25 4.91 -24.21 25.46
CA LEU A 25 5.95 -24.57 24.49
C LEU A 25 7.12 -23.57 24.43
N LEU A 26 6.88 -22.32 24.82
CA LEU A 26 7.89 -21.24 24.86
C LEU A 26 8.93 -21.41 25.98
N TYR A 27 8.64 -22.18 27.03
CA TYR A 27 9.55 -22.33 28.17
C TYR A 27 10.61 -23.43 27.97
N ILE A 28 10.38 -24.36 27.03
CA ILE A 28 11.21 -25.57 26.84
C ILE A 28 12.00 -25.53 25.53
N CYS A 29 11.56 -24.79 24.51
CA CYS A 29 12.24 -24.70 23.21
C CYS A 29 12.54 -23.26 22.82
N ASN A 30 13.73 -23.01 22.24
CA ASN A 30 14.10 -21.73 21.61
C ASN A 30 13.20 -21.45 20.39
N ALA A 31 11.96 -21.02 20.61
CA ALA A 31 11.02 -20.66 19.57
C ALA A 31 11.15 -19.17 19.21
N ILE A 32 11.28 -18.87 17.91
CA ILE A 32 11.11 -17.51 17.37
C ILE A 32 9.65 -17.41 16.91
N ILE A 33 8.85 -16.60 17.61
CA ILE A 33 7.49 -16.26 17.18
C ILE A 33 7.58 -15.22 16.06
N ILE A 34 7.26 -15.63 14.84
CA ILE A 34 6.85 -14.73 13.75
C ILE A 34 5.32 -14.85 13.67
N PRO A 35 4.53 -13.77 13.72
CA PRO A 35 3.08 -13.93 13.67
C PRO A 35 2.68 -14.47 12.28
N ASN A 36 1.76 -15.44 12.27
CA ASN A 36 1.27 -16.23 11.12
C ASN A 36 2.14 -17.42 10.64
N SER A 37 3.20 -17.79 11.34
CA SER A 37 3.85 -19.11 11.19
C SER A 37 4.43 -19.56 12.53
N VAL A 38 3.99 -20.71 13.06
CA VAL A 38 4.60 -21.31 14.24
C VAL A 38 5.83 -22.09 13.77
N TYR A 39 7.02 -21.68 14.21
CA TYR A 39 8.24 -22.47 14.09
C TYR A 39 8.39 -23.29 15.35
N LEU A 40 8.08 -24.58 15.27
CA LEU A 40 8.33 -25.53 16.35
C LEU A 40 9.73 -26.13 16.15
N PHE A 41 10.63 -25.86 17.10
CA PHE A 41 11.91 -26.55 17.18
C PHE A 41 11.74 -27.74 18.13
N ILE A 42 11.62 -28.95 17.57
CA ILE A 42 11.66 -30.20 18.32
C ILE A 42 12.83 -31.00 17.77
N ASN A 43 13.81 -31.34 18.63
CA ASN A 43 14.93 -32.24 18.30
C ASN A 43 15.59 -31.96 16.94
N HIS A 44 16.02 -30.71 16.71
CA HIS A 44 16.69 -30.26 15.47
C HIS A 44 15.83 -30.27 14.18
N SER A 45 14.55 -30.63 14.24
CA SER A 45 13.60 -30.54 13.13
C SER A 45 12.74 -29.28 13.23
N VAL A 46 12.55 -28.59 12.09
CA VAL A 46 11.70 -27.40 11.97
C VAL A 46 10.34 -27.82 11.40
N TYR A 47 9.29 -27.76 12.22
CA TYR A 47 7.92 -27.98 11.73
C TYR A 47 7.27 -26.64 11.38
N MET A 48 6.87 -26.49 10.11
CA MET A 48 6.18 -25.30 9.60
C MET A 48 4.67 -25.57 9.55
N PHE A 49 3.89 -24.78 10.30
CA PHE A 49 2.45 -24.71 10.09
C PHE A 49 2.15 -23.51 9.19
N PRO A 50 1.75 -23.71 7.92
CA PRO A 50 1.43 -22.61 7.03
C PRO A 50 0.18 -21.89 7.56
N GLY A 51 0.35 -20.67 8.05
CA GLY A 51 -0.77 -19.80 8.40
C GLY A 51 -1.57 -19.42 7.15
N LYS A 52 -2.79 -18.91 7.36
CA LYS A 52 -3.75 -18.51 6.31
C LYS A 52 -3.16 -17.68 5.15
N HIS A 53 -2.08 -16.92 5.40
CA HIS A 53 -1.43 -16.02 4.44
C HIS A 53 -0.04 -16.50 3.99
N SER A 54 0.25 -17.80 4.07
CA SER A 54 1.56 -18.38 3.70
C SER A 54 2.00 -18.03 2.27
N ASN A 55 1.04 -17.91 1.34
CA ASN A 55 1.30 -17.55 -0.06
C ASN A 55 1.80 -16.10 -0.25
N ILE A 56 1.60 -15.23 0.74
CA ILE A 56 1.94 -13.80 0.69
C ILE A 56 3.26 -13.51 1.43
N ILE A 57 3.59 -14.35 2.41
CA ILE A 57 4.76 -14.18 3.27
C ILE A 57 5.98 -14.74 2.55
N VAL A 58 7.08 -13.97 2.54
CA VAL A 58 8.37 -14.49 2.07
C VAL A 58 8.93 -15.45 3.12
N PRO A 59 9.12 -16.74 2.77
CA PRO A 59 9.64 -17.73 3.70
C PRO A 59 11.01 -17.34 4.25
N PRO A 60 11.31 -17.60 5.54
CA PRO A 60 12.65 -17.38 6.09
C PRO A 60 13.76 -18.14 5.37
N SER A 61 13.45 -19.29 4.76
CA SER A 61 14.40 -20.06 3.95
C SER A 61 14.94 -19.27 2.74
N TRP A 62 14.20 -18.28 2.25
CA TRP A 62 14.65 -17.44 1.14
C TRP A 62 15.62 -16.33 1.59
N ILE A 63 15.78 -16.09 2.89
CA ILE A 63 16.58 -14.98 3.42
C ILE A 63 17.96 -15.48 3.81
N VAL A 64 18.96 -15.21 2.96
CA VAL A 64 20.34 -15.62 3.19
C VAL A 64 21.15 -14.48 3.79
N LYS A 65 21.68 -14.67 4.99
CA LYS A 65 22.56 -13.71 5.65
C LYS A 65 23.94 -13.72 4.99
N LEU A 66 24.45 -12.54 4.63
CA LEU A 66 25.78 -12.44 4.05
C LEU A 66 26.84 -12.41 5.17
N PRO A 67 27.98 -13.11 5.01
CA PRO A 67 29.06 -13.07 5.98
C PRO A 67 29.64 -11.65 6.07
N ARG A 68 29.78 -11.13 7.30
CA ARG A 68 30.46 -9.84 7.52
C ARG A 68 31.93 -10.00 7.18
N LYS A 69 32.47 -9.16 6.29
CA LYS A 69 33.92 -9.09 6.05
C LYS A 69 34.61 -8.81 7.39
N GLY A 70 35.39 -9.78 7.89
CA GLY A 70 36.27 -9.57 9.04
C GLY A 70 36.24 -10.59 10.18
N ASN A 71 35.45 -11.67 10.14
CA ASN A 71 35.34 -12.60 11.27
C ASN A 71 35.80 -14.05 11.01
N PHE A 72 36.85 -14.24 10.20
CA PHE A 72 37.68 -15.45 10.29
C PHE A 72 38.92 -15.13 11.13
N LYS A 73 38.83 -15.36 12.45
CA LYS A 73 40.04 -15.64 13.25
C LYS A 73 40.39 -17.10 13.02
N SER A 74 41.00 -17.42 11.87
CA SER A 74 41.80 -18.63 11.77
C SER A 74 43.16 -18.30 12.40
N SER A 75 43.47 -19.03 13.47
CA SER A 75 44.75 -19.04 14.15
C SER A 75 45.80 -19.70 13.28
N ILE A 76 46.28 -19.02 12.23
CA ILE A 76 47.47 -19.43 11.49
C ILE A 76 48.33 -18.19 11.27
N ARG A 77 49.47 -18.14 11.99
CA ARG A 77 50.54 -17.17 11.78
C ARG A 77 51.07 -17.31 10.36
N SER A 78 51.03 -16.23 9.58
CA SER A 78 51.91 -16.04 8.42
C SER A 78 52.33 -14.56 8.31
N PRO A 79 53.55 -14.27 7.80
CA PRO A 79 54.26 -13.05 8.13
C PRO A 79 53.83 -11.84 7.29
N LYS A 80 53.92 -10.66 7.92
CA LYS A 80 53.64 -9.35 7.31
C LYS A 80 54.50 -9.09 6.07
N LYS A 81 53.87 -8.94 4.90
CA LYS A 81 54.44 -8.15 3.79
C LYS A 81 53.86 -6.74 3.80
N ARG A 82 54.74 -5.75 3.97
CA ARG A 82 54.46 -4.33 3.70
C ARG A 82 54.25 -4.16 2.20
N SER A 83 53.12 -3.59 1.80
CA SER A 83 53.03 -2.92 0.49
C SER A 83 52.18 -1.65 0.57
N SER A 84 52.66 -0.68 -0.20
CA SER A 84 52.37 0.74 -0.29
C SER A 84 50.92 1.11 -0.60
N LYS A 85 50.45 2.18 0.05
CA LYS A 85 49.23 2.92 -0.30
C LYS A 85 49.26 3.33 -1.78
N LYS A 86 48.31 2.83 -2.57
CA LYS A 86 47.93 3.41 -3.86
C LYS A 86 46.47 3.86 -3.77
N LYS A 87 46.25 5.18 -3.89
CA LYS A 87 44.93 5.82 -3.92
C LYS A 87 44.11 5.25 -5.08
N THR A 88 42.90 4.77 -4.81
CA THR A 88 41.88 4.49 -5.84
C THR A 88 40.59 5.23 -5.51
N LYS A 89 40.37 6.28 -6.31
CA LYS A 89 39.13 6.74 -6.96
C LYS A 89 37.81 6.26 -6.34
N ASP A 90 37.02 7.24 -5.90
CA ASP A 90 35.66 7.12 -5.38
C ASP A 90 34.80 6.18 -6.22
N LYS A 91 34.47 5.01 -5.65
CA LYS A 91 33.30 4.21 -6.04
C LYS A 91 32.18 4.60 -5.08
N PRO A 92 30.92 4.72 -5.55
CA PRO A 92 29.81 4.99 -4.66
C PRO A 92 29.72 3.87 -3.63
N ASP A 93 29.55 4.25 -2.37
CA ASP A 93 29.42 3.35 -1.23
C ASP A 93 28.37 2.27 -1.53
N LYS A 94 28.80 1.06 -1.87
CA LYS A 94 27.94 -0.11 -1.81
C LYS A 94 27.72 -0.36 -0.32
N GLU A 95 26.57 0.07 0.19
CA GLU A 95 26.08 -0.34 1.51
C GLU A 95 26.30 -1.84 1.67
N ASP A 96 26.97 -2.23 2.76
CA ASP A 96 27.21 -3.64 3.09
C ASP A 96 25.87 -4.34 3.27
N LYS A 97 25.36 -4.95 2.19
CA LYS A 97 24.13 -5.74 2.22
C LYS A 97 24.31 -6.84 3.25
N LEU A 98 23.55 -6.77 4.35
CA LEU A 98 23.62 -7.74 5.43
C LEU A 98 22.97 -9.09 5.07
N PHE A 99 22.12 -9.11 4.03
CA PHE A 99 21.39 -10.28 3.57
C PHE A 99 20.97 -10.12 2.10
N VAL A 100 20.57 -11.23 1.46
CA VAL A 100 19.97 -11.29 0.12
C VAL A 100 18.75 -12.20 0.13
N ILE A 101 17.81 -11.95 -0.79
CA ILE A 101 16.67 -12.83 -1.03
C ILE A 101 17.02 -13.78 -2.18
N LYS A 102 17.04 -15.08 -1.89
CA LYS A 102 17.19 -16.16 -2.87
C LYS A 102 15.88 -16.94 -2.92
N PRO A 103 14.95 -16.59 -3.83
CA PRO A 103 13.69 -17.29 -3.93
C PRO A 103 13.89 -18.71 -4.47
N ILE A 104 13.10 -19.65 -3.95
CA ILE A 104 12.97 -20.98 -4.51
C ILE A 104 11.78 -20.93 -5.49
N PRO A 105 11.90 -21.40 -6.74
CA PRO A 105 10.81 -21.34 -7.70
C PRO A 105 9.58 -22.13 -7.22
N THR A 106 8.54 -21.42 -6.80
CA THR A 106 7.26 -22.01 -6.40
C THR A 106 6.12 -21.30 -7.12
N VAL A 107 5.43 -22.03 -8.00
CA VAL A 107 4.43 -21.45 -8.93
C VAL A 107 3.22 -20.84 -8.20
N ASN A 108 2.87 -21.36 -7.02
CA ASN A 108 1.66 -21.00 -6.29
C ASN A 108 1.83 -19.85 -5.28
N VAL A 109 3.04 -19.35 -5.08
CA VAL A 109 3.30 -18.29 -4.09
C VAL A 109 3.22 -16.92 -4.77
N LYS A 110 2.58 -15.96 -4.11
CA LYS A 110 2.41 -14.57 -4.57
C LYS A 110 2.88 -13.60 -3.47
N PRO A 111 4.20 -13.52 -3.22
CA PRO A 111 4.71 -12.72 -2.12
C PRO A 111 4.37 -11.24 -2.30
N VAL A 112 4.10 -10.54 -1.20
CA VAL A 112 3.84 -9.08 -1.22
C VAL A 112 4.96 -8.34 -0.48
N ILE A 113 5.47 -7.27 -1.07
CA ILE A 113 6.20 -6.24 -0.32
C ILE A 113 5.32 -5.00 -0.16
N ILE A 114 5.47 -4.33 0.98
CA ILE A 114 4.63 -3.20 1.36
C ILE A 114 5.50 -1.96 1.54
N PHE A 115 5.16 -0.89 0.82
CA PHE A 115 5.72 0.43 1.01
C PHE A 115 4.71 1.32 1.74
N ILE A 116 5.09 1.85 2.89
CA ILE A 116 4.20 2.66 3.73
C ILE A 116 4.79 4.04 3.90
N ASN A 117 4.01 5.07 3.61
CA ASN A 117 4.34 6.44 4.00
C ASN A 117 3.76 6.71 5.41
N PRO A 118 4.59 6.81 6.47
CA PRO A 118 4.10 6.91 7.84
C PRO A 118 3.27 8.18 8.12
N LYS A 119 3.51 9.26 7.37
CA LYS A 119 2.82 10.55 7.51
C LYS A 119 1.41 10.53 6.92
N SER A 120 1.07 9.55 6.09
CA SER A 120 -0.22 9.47 5.43
C SER A 120 -1.37 9.15 6.41
N GLY A 121 -2.56 9.66 6.08
CA GLY A 121 -3.80 9.35 6.80
C GLY A 121 -3.88 9.92 8.21
N GLY A 122 -3.23 11.04 8.51
CA GLY A 122 -3.20 11.60 9.87
C GLY A 122 -2.49 10.68 10.86
N ASN A 123 -1.28 10.24 10.51
CA ASN A 123 -0.44 9.28 11.27
C ASN A 123 -0.98 7.83 11.35
N GLN A 124 -2.00 7.47 10.56
CA GLN A 124 -2.42 6.08 10.40
C GLN A 124 -1.31 5.21 9.78
N GLY A 125 -0.45 5.78 8.95
CA GLY A 125 0.69 5.08 8.35
C GLY A 125 1.63 4.45 9.39
N VAL A 126 1.91 5.12 10.51
CA VAL A 126 2.75 4.56 11.60
C VAL A 126 2.10 3.34 12.24
N LYS A 127 0.79 3.42 12.52
CA LYS A 127 0.02 2.30 13.11
C LYS A 127 0.00 1.11 12.15
N LEU A 128 -0.23 1.36 10.86
CA LEU A 128 -0.24 0.31 9.84
C LEU A 128 1.14 -0.33 9.65
N LEU A 129 2.22 0.45 9.72
CA LEU A 129 3.59 -0.06 9.66
C LEU A 129 3.81 -1.14 10.72
N GLN A 130 3.44 -0.86 11.98
CA GLN A 130 3.55 -1.83 13.07
C GLN A 130 2.64 -3.04 12.85
N LYS A 131 1.38 -2.82 12.45
CA LYS A 131 0.42 -3.92 12.19
C LYS A 131 0.94 -4.86 11.09
N PHE A 132 1.46 -4.33 9.98
CA PHE A 132 2.01 -5.14 8.88
C PHE A 132 3.30 -5.86 9.29
N GLN A 133 4.19 -5.21 10.05
CA GLN A 133 5.39 -5.86 10.60
C GLN A 133 5.06 -7.01 11.56
N TRP A 134 3.89 -6.97 12.19
CA TRP A 134 3.37 -8.11 12.94
C TRP A 134 2.87 -9.20 11.99
N HIS A 135 2.06 -8.90 10.98
CA HIS A 135 1.39 -9.93 10.19
C HIS A 135 2.25 -10.56 9.08
N LEU A 136 3.33 -9.89 8.68
CA LEU A 136 4.25 -10.33 7.63
C LEU A 136 5.67 -10.41 8.18
N ASN A 137 6.59 -10.96 7.38
CA ASN A 137 8.01 -10.83 7.68
C ASN A 137 8.38 -9.33 7.71
N PRO A 138 9.00 -8.82 8.79
CA PRO A 138 9.36 -7.40 8.88
C PRO A 138 10.23 -6.89 7.73
N ARG A 139 10.95 -7.79 7.04
CA ARG A 139 11.76 -7.46 5.86
C ARG A 139 10.95 -7.18 4.59
N GLN A 140 9.67 -7.57 4.57
CA GLN A 140 8.73 -7.24 3.48
C GLN A 140 8.09 -5.86 3.65
N VAL A 141 8.25 -5.22 4.82
CA VAL A 141 7.56 -3.97 5.14
C VAL A 141 8.58 -2.83 5.19
N PHE A 142 8.40 -1.87 4.29
CA PHE A 142 9.32 -0.76 4.07
C PHE A 142 8.66 0.57 4.45
N ASP A 143 9.39 1.33 5.26
CA ASP A 143 9.08 2.71 5.58
C ASP A 143 9.66 3.61 4.46
N LEU A 144 8.78 4.25 3.69
CA LEU A 144 9.17 5.13 2.59
C LEU A 144 9.96 6.35 3.03
N SER A 145 9.84 6.77 4.30
CA SER A 145 10.66 7.87 4.83
C SER A 145 12.14 7.50 5.03
N ARG A 146 12.46 6.20 5.00
CA ARG A 146 13.81 5.65 5.22
C ARG A 146 14.44 5.15 3.91
N GLY A 147 14.68 6.06 2.98
CA GLY A 147 15.39 5.75 1.72
C GLY A 147 14.49 5.36 0.54
N GLY A 148 13.17 5.54 0.65
CA GLY A 148 12.24 5.36 -0.47
C GLY A 148 12.06 3.89 -0.93
N PRO A 149 11.41 3.67 -2.08
CA PRO A 149 11.03 2.32 -2.50
C PRO A 149 12.15 1.54 -3.20
N ARG A 150 13.20 2.23 -3.70
CA ARG A 150 14.27 1.64 -4.51
C ARG A 150 14.95 0.45 -3.83
N MET A 151 15.31 0.59 -2.56
CA MET A 151 16.00 -0.48 -1.82
C MET A 151 15.17 -1.77 -1.77
N GLY A 152 13.87 -1.66 -1.46
CA GLY A 152 12.97 -2.81 -1.38
C GLY A 152 12.74 -3.46 -2.74
N LEU A 153 12.52 -2.64 -3.78
CA LEU A 153 12.33 -3.13 -5.15
C LEU A 153 13.57 -3.87 -5.66
N GLU A 154 14.78 -3.33 -5.47
CA GLU A 154 16.01 -3.98 -5.90
C GLU A 154 16.33 -5.26 -5.10
N LEU A 155 15.98 -5.30 -3.82
CA LEU A 155 16.21 -6.44 -2.94
C LEU A 155 15.32 -7.64 -3.31
N TYR A 156 14.08 -7.37 -3.71
CA TYR A 156 13.09 -8.40 -4.03
C TYR A 156 12.91 -8.65 -5.54
N LYS A 157 13.66 -7.97 -6.41
CA LYS A 157 13.45 -8.03 -7.88
C LYS A 157 13.50 -9.43 -8.53
N LYS A 158 14.14 -10.40 -7.87
CA LYS A 158 14.26 -11.78 -8.37
C LYS A 158 13.12 -12.69 -7.90
N VAL A 159 12.26 -12.19 -7.00
CA VAL A 159 11.16 -12.97 -6.42
C VAL A 159 10.07 -13.21 -7.47
N PRO A 160 9.71 -14.47 -7.76
CA PRO A 160 8.65 -14.77 -8.72
C PRO A 160 7.29 -14.30 -8.20
N ASN A 161 6.42 -13.87 -9.11
CA ASN A 161 5.05 -13.43 -8.81
C ASN A 161 4.94 -12.35 -7.72
N LEU A 162 6.00 -11.55 -7.52
CA LEU A 162 6.04 -10.50 -6.52
C LEU A 162 4.96 -9.44 -6.78
N ARG A 163 4.21 -9.10 -5.74
CA ARG A 163 3.23 -8.02 -5.71
C ARG A 163 3.71 -6.88 -4.82
N VAL A 164 3.34 -5.66 -5.14
CA VAL A 164 3.74 -4.46 -4.40
C VAL A 164 2.51 -3.74 -3.87
N LEU A 165 2.44 -3.47 -2.57
CA LEU A 165 1.39 -2.64 -1.98
C LEU A 165 1.96 -1.27 -1.62
N ALA A 166 1.40 -0.20 -2.18
CA ALA A 166 1.70 1.17 -1.80
C ALA A 166 0.62 1.71 -0.84
N CYS A 167 1.00 2.00 0.40
CA CYS A 167 0.12 2.55 1.43
C CYS A 167 0.35 4.07 1.56
N GLY A 168 -0.55 4.86 0.98
CA GLY A 168 -0.40 6.31 0.88
C GLY A 168 -1.54 6.97 0.11
N GLY A 169 -1.31 8.20 -0.36
CA GLY A 169 -2.15 8.85 -1.36
C GLY A 169 -1.66 8.60 -2.79
N ASP A 170 -2.32 9.22 -3.78
CA ASP A 170 -1.98 9.04 -5.21
C ASP A 170 -0.50 9.35 -5.51
N GLY A 171 0.07 10.41 -4.94
CA GLY A 171 1.49 10.74 -5.09
C GLY A 171 2.46 9.68 -4.51
N THR A 172 2.04 8.92 -3.49
CA THR A 172 2.85 7.79 -2.98
C THR A 172 2.91 6.65 -3.99
N VAL A 173 1.79 6.39 -4.67
CA VAL A 173 1.73 5.37 -5.73
C VAL A 173 2.55 5.82 -6.93
N GLY A 174 2.40 7.07 -7.36
CA GLY A 174 3.20 7.67 -8.44
C GLY A 174 4.71 7.59 -8.17
N TRP A 175 5.14 7.82 -6.93
CA TRP A 175 6.54 7.67 -6.55
C TRP A 175 7.04 6.22 -6.71
N VAL A 176 6.28 5.22 -6.25
CA VAL A 176 6.63 3.80 -6.45
C VAL A 176 6.73 3.46 -7.93
N LEU A 177 5.77 3.89 -8.75
CA LEU A 177 5.77 3.68 -10.20
C LEU A 177 6.98 4.32 -10.88
N SER A 178 7.35 5.55 -10.50
CA SER A 178 8.52 6.24 -11.06
C SER A 178 9.84 5.51 -10.79
N ILE A 179 9.97 4.85 -9.63
CA ILE A 179 11.16 4.07 -9.30
C ILE A 179 11.16 2.72 -10.02
N LEU A 180 9.98 2.13 -10.26
CA LEU A 180 9.85 0.94 -11.10
C LEU A 180 10.31 1.21 -12.54
N ASP A 181 9.95 2.37 -13.11
CA ASP A 181 10.41 2.78 -14.44
C ASP A 181 11.95 2.84 -14.53
N GLN A 182 12.62 3.29 -13.45
CA GLN A 182 14.07 3.40 -13.39
C GLN A 182 14.80 2.06 -13.19
N ILE A 183 14.14 1.07 -12.58
CA ILE A 183 14.72 -0.25 -12.29
C ILE A 183 14.56 -1.20 -13.49
N ALA A 184 13.73 -0.84 -14.47
CA ALA A 184 13.26 -1.73 -15.52
C ALA A 184 14.38 -2.38 -16.36
N ASN A 185 14.60 -3.66 -16.08
CA ASN A 185 14.98 -4.71 -17.03
C ASN A 185 14.05 -5.91 -16.74
N ALA A 186 13.03 -6.08 -17.60
CA ALA A 186 12.17 -7.26 -17.78
C ALA A 186 11.19 -7.74 -16.67
N VAL A 187 11.02 -7.08 -15.52
CA VAL A 187 10.02 -7.53 -14.51
C VAL A 187 9.02 -6.42 -14.18
N SER A 188 7.77 -6.61 -14.61
CA SER A 188 6.64 -5.76 -14.21
C SER A 188 6.02 -6.31 -12.92
N PHE A 189 6.05 -5.53 -11.84
CA PHE A 189 5.42 -5.89 -10.57
C PHE A 189 4.02 -5.27 -10.48
N PRO A 190 2.95 -6.06 -10.27
CA PRO A 190 1.63 -5.52 -10.01
C PRO A 190 1.62 -4.64 -8.75
N VAL A 191 1.21 -3.39 -8.89
CA VAL A 191 1.11 -2.42 -7.78
C VAL A 191 -0.33 -2.23 -7.33
N GLY A 192 -0.61 -2.47 -6.04
CA GLY A 192 -1.88 -2.18 -5.40
C GLY A 192 -1.80 -0.96 -4.50
N VAL A 193 -2.97 -0.43 -4.15
CA VAL A 193 -3.09 0.83 -3.40
C VAL A 193 -3.87 0.61 -2.12
N LEU A 194 -3.30 0.99 -0.98
CA LEU A 194 -4.04 1.16 0.28
C LEU A 194 -4.28 2.67 0.50
N PRO A 195 -5.53 3.16 0.38
CA PRO A 195 -5.85 4.59 0.29
C PRO A 195 -5.74 5.29 1.65
N LEU A 196 -4.57 5.85 1.96
CA LEU A 196 -4.33 6.65 3.17
C LEU A 196 -4.42 8.16 2.91
N GLY A 197 -4.50 8.59 1.66
CA GLY A 197 -4.63 10.01 1.29
C GLY A 197 -6.05 10.58 1.48
N THR A 198 -6.26 11.81 0.98
CA THR A 198 -7.58 12.48 0.98
C THR A 198 -8.32 12.28 -0.35
N GLY A 199 -7.59 12.45 -1.48
CA GLY A 199 -8.08 12.29 -2.86
C GLY A 199 -8.33 10.83 -3.20
N ASN A 200 -7.27 10.01 -3.32
CA ASN A 200 -7.30 8.56 -3.58
C ASN A 200 -8.14 8.16 -4.81
N ASP A 201 -8.04 8.94 -5.89
CA ASP A 201 -8.82 8.70 -7.11
C ASP A 201 -8.36 7.41 -7.80
N LEU A 202 -7.06 7.11 -7.80
CA LEU A 202 -6.53 5.87 -8.36
C LEU A 202 -7.06 4.65 -7.60
N ALA A 203 -7.11 4.72 -6.27
CA ALA A 203 -7.65 3.66 -5.44
C ALA A 203 -9.15 3.42 -5.71
N ARG A 204 -9.93 4.47 -5.97
CA ARG A 204 -11.35 4.35 -6.35
C ARG A 204 -11.52 3.72 -7.73
N ALA A 205 -10.72 4.13 -8.70
CA ALA A 205 -10.72 3.55 -10.04
C ALA A 205 -10.45 2.03 -10.00
N LEU A 206 -9.51 1.61 -9.15
CA LEU A 206 -9.11 0.21 -8.93
C LEU A 206 -10.03 -0.57 -7.97
N GLY A 207 -11.06 0.07 -7.39
CA GLY A 207 -12.03 -0.58 -6.49
C GLY A 207 -11.57 -0.78 -5.05
N TRP A 208 -10.44 -0.19 -4.63
CA TRP A 208 -9.95 -0.21 -3.24
C TRP A 208 -10.70 0.75 -2.32
N GLY A 209 -11.47 1.68 -2.89
CA GLY A 209 -12.32 2.62 -2.15
C GLY A 209 -11.63 3.95 -1.85
N GLY A 210 -12.33 4.81 -1.10
CA GLY A 210 -11.94 6.21 -0.95
C GLY A 210 -11.00 6.54 0.20
N GLY A 211 -10.83 5.62 1.15
CA GLY A 211 -9.98 5.80 2.31
C GLY A 211 -9.95 4.57 3.19
N TYR A 212 -8.84 4.37 3.90
CA TYR A 212 -8.72 3.35 4.93
C TYR A 212 -9.55 3.72 6.17
N MET A 213 -10.28 2.72 6.69
CA MET A 213 -11.22 2.80 7.81
C MET A 213 -10.88 1.76 8.90
N ASP A 214 -9.60 1.65 9.24
CA ASP A 214 -9.09 0.73 10.29
C ASP A 214 -9.46 -0.75 10.10
N GLU A 215 -9.67 -1.18 8.85
CA GLU A 215 -9.98 -2.59 8.56
C GLU A 215 -8.82 -3.53 8.97
N PRO A 216 -9.12 -4.77 9.38
CA PRO A 216 -8.10 -5.72 9.81
C PRO A 216 -7.08 -6.02 8.70
N VAL A 217 -5.79 -6.05 9.05
CA VAL A 217 -4.70 -6.37 8.09
C VAL A 217 -4.92 -7.71 7.39
N SER A 218 -5.43 -8.72 8.12
CA SER A 218 -5.78 -10.02 7.55
C SER A 218 -6.77 -9.91 6.37
N LYS A 219 -7.75 -9.00 6.44
CA LYS A 219 -8.71 -8.75 5.36
C LYS A 219 -8.04 -8.07 4.16
N ILE A 220 -7.13 -7.14 4.41
CA ILE A 220 -6.34 -6.48 3.36
C ILE A 220 -5.48 -7.51 2.61
N LEU A 221 -4.79 -8.38 3.34
CA LEU A 221 -3.95 -9.43 2.76
C LEU A 221 -4.76 -10.42 1.91
N THR A 222 -5.94 -10.87 2.37
CA THR A 222 -6.84 -11.70 1.55
C THR A 222 -7.27 -10.99 0.27
N ASN A 223 -7.68 -9.70 0.36
CA ASN A 223 -8.05 -8.93 -0.84
C ASN A 223 -6.87 -8.78 -1.82
N LEU A 224 -5.63 -8.70 -1.31
CA LEU A 224 -4.42 -8.62 -2.14
C LEU A 224 -4.03 -9.95 -2.77
N GLU A 225 -4.36 -11.08 -2.16
CA GLU A 225 -4.16 -12.40 -2.77
C GLU A 225 -5.13 -12.60 -3.94
N GLU A 226 -6.40 -12.25 -3.70
CA GLU A 226 -7.52 -12.39 -4.64
C GLU A 226 -7.56 -11.31 -5.73
N SER A 227 -6.73 -10.27 -5.63
CA SER A 227 -6.77 -9.13 -6.56
C SER A 227 -6.42 -9.54 -7.99
N GLU A 228 -7.14 -8.93 -8.94
CA GLU A 228 -6.92 -9.07 -10.36
C GLU A 228 -5.81 -8.12 -10.81
N THR A 229 -5.10 -8.50 -11.87
CA THR A 229 -4.05 -7.68 -12.46
C THR A 229 -4.61 -6.96 -13.68
N ILE A 230 -4.54 -5.63 -13.67
CA ILE A 230 -5.01 -4.78 -14.76
C ILE A 230 -3.86 -3.92 -15.30
N ARG A 231 -4.06 -3.33 -16.48
CA ARG A 231 -3.13 -2.37 -17.08
C ARG A 231 -3.60 -0.94 -16.78
N LEU A 232 -2.65 -0.05 -16.59
CA LEU A 232 -2.86 1.38 -16.42
C LEU A 232 -1.96 2.12 -17.40
N ASP A 233 -2.57 2.80 -18.36
CA ASP A 233 -1.89 3.71 -19.27
C ASP A 233 -1.31 4.88 -18.48
N ARG A 234 -0.11 5.31 -18.87
CA ARG A 234 0.59 6.43 -18.27
C ARG A 234 1.05 7.35 -19.39
N TRP A 235 1.03 8.64 -19.10
CA TRP A 235 1.15 9.67 -20.13
C TRP A 235 2.32 10.59 -19.82
N ASN A 236 3.13 10.89 -20.82
CA ASN A 236 4.23 11.83 -20.72
C ASN A 236 3.74 13.24 -21.07
N LEU A 237 4.24 14.22 -20.33
CA LEU A 237 3.99 15.65 -20.51
C LEU A 237 5.33 16.33 -20.77
N GLU A 238 5.52 16.77 -22.02
CA GLU A 238 6.71 17.52 -22.43
C GLU A 238 6.39 18.99 -22.48
N VAL A 239 7.21 19.82 -21.82
CA VAL A 239 7.01 21.26 -21.71
C VAL A 239 8.14 21.98 -22.45
N VAL A 240 7.78 22.85 -23.38
CA VAL A 240 8.70 23.72 -24.11
C VAL A 240 8.22 25.17 -23.96
N PRO A 241 9.09 26.16 -23.71
CA PRO A 241 8.70 27.56 -23.65
C PRO A 241 8.02 28.03 -24.93
N ASN A 242 6.99 28.89 -24.81
CA ASN A 242 6.34 29.47 -25.98
C ASN A 242 7.12 30.69 -26.49
N GLU A 243 7.97 30.49 -27.50
CA GLU A 243 8.83 31.55 -28.08
C GLU A 243 8.05 32.69 -28.75
N HIS A 244 6.77 32.50 -29.06
CA HIS A 244 5.94 33.54 -29.67
C HIS A 244 5.51 34.63 -28.68
N VAL A 245 5.66 34.41 -27.37
CA VAL A 245 5.34 35.39 -26.33
C VAL A 245 6.61 36.14 -25.93
N LYS A 246 6.72 37.41 -26.34
CA LYS A 246 7.86 38.28 -26.01
C LYS A 246 7.61 39.02 -24.69
N GLY A 247 8.44 38.79 -23.68
CA GLY A 247 8.41 39.51 -22.40
C GLY A 247 9.16 38.76 -21.29
N THR A 248 10.13 39.42 -20.66
CA THR A 248 10.87 38.91 -19.49
C THR A 248 10.11 39.28 -18.21
N ASP A 249 9.97 38.32 -17.29
CA ASP A 249 9.31 38.40 -15.97
C ASP A 249 7.81 38.05 -15.89
N HIS A 250 7.40 36.99 -16.60
CA HIS A 250 6.18 36.28 -16.24
C HIS A 250 6.38 35.46 -14.95
N ALA A 251 5.61 35.75 -13.90
CA ALA A 251 5.61 34.98 -12.66
C ALA A 251 5.11 33.54 -12.91
N GLY A 252 5.95 32.54 -12.64
CA GLY A 252 5.63 31.13 -12.82
C GLY A 252 6.87 30.23 -12.89
N LYS A 253 6.67 28.92 -12.93
CA LYS A 253 7.69 27.90 -13.16
C LYS A 253 7.86 27.64 -14.65
N ASP A 254 9.06 27.21 -15.05
CA ASP A 254 9.38 26.86 -16.44
C ASP A 254 8.86 25.46 -16.83
N ASN A 255 8.71 24.56 -15.85
CA ASN A 255 8.29 23.17 -16.04
C ASN A 255 7.15 22.79 -15.08
N LEU A 256 6.40 21.74 -15.45
CA LEU A 256 5.40 21.09 -14.61
C LEU A 256 6.07 20.36 -13.43
N PRO A 257 5.35 20.14 -12.31
CA PRO A 257 5.88 19.44 -11.15
C PRO A 257 6.13 17.95 -11.41
N LEU A 258 5.34 17.35 -12.31
CA LEU A 258 5.47 15.97 -12.76
C LEU A 258 5.42 15.95 -14.28
N ASN A 259 6.27 15.12 -14.88
CA ASN A 259 6.31 14.86 -16.32
C ASN A 259 5.52 13.59 -16.71
N VAL A 260 5.23 12.70 -15.75
CA VAL A 260 4.41 11.50 -16.00
C VAL A 260 3.12 11.58 -15.22
N MET A 261 2.00 11.46 -15.93
CA MET A 261 0.65 11.48 -15.41
C MET A 261 0.08 10.07 -15.34
N ASN A 262 -0.50 9.72 -14.19
CA ASN A 262 -1.16 8.43 -13.94
C ASN A 262 -2.68 8.56 -13.84
N ASN A 263 -3.18 9.70 -13.35
CA ASN A 263 -4.61 9.92 -13.09
C ASN A 263 -5.19 10.98 -14.02
N TYR A 264 -4.70 12.21 -13.91
CA TYR A 264 -5.23 13.34 -14.68
C TYR A 264 -4.30 14.55 -14.68
N PHE A 265 -4.45 15.37 -15.71
CA PHE A 265 -3.78 16.65 -15.91
C PHE A 265 -4.85 17.71 -16.19
N SER A 266 -4.73 18.89 -15.59
CA SER A 266 -5.66 19.97 -15.86
C SER A 266 -5.01 21.35 -15.83
N LEU A 267 -5.71 22.31 -16.43
CA LEU A 267 -5.36 23.72 -16.42
C LEU A 267 -6.60 24.59 -16.22
N GLY A 268 -6.42 25.77 -15.62
CA GLY A 268 -7.50 26.73 -15.35
C GLY A 268 -7.99 26.69 -13.90
N VAL A 269 -9.31 26.89 -13.70
CA VAL A 269 -9.93 27.01 -12.36
C VAL A 269 -9.64 25.81 -11.47
N ASP A 270 -9.68 24.59 -12.02
CA ASP A 270 -9.38 23.37 -11.25
C ASP A 270 -7.95 23.39 -10.68
N ALA A 271 -6.98 23.63 -11.55
CA ALA A 271 -5.59 23.72 -11.16
C ALA A 271 -5.29 24.91 -10.23
N GLN A 272 -6.04 26.01 -10.34
CA GLN A 272 -5.96 27.13 -9.40
C GLN A 272 -6.36 26.70 -7.99
N ILE A 273 -7.45 25.94 -7.83
CA ILE A 273 -7.88 25.41 -6.53
C ILE A 273 -6.82 24.47 -5.96
N ALA A 274 -6.24 23.60 -6.79
CA ALA A 274 -5.14 22.71 -6.40
C ALA A 274 -3.88 23.48 -5.98
N LEU A 275 -3.54 24.56 -6.68
CA LEU A 275 -2.39 25.43 -6.36
C LEU A 275 -2.57 26.11 -5.01
N GLU A 276 -3.74 26.70 -4.76
CA GLU A 276 -4.03 27.34 -3.46
C GLU A 276 -4.05 26.32 -2.32
N PHE A 277 -4.54 25.11 -2.56
CA PHE A 277 -4.45 24.01 -1.61
C PHE A 277 -2.99 23.66 -1.30
N HIS A 278 -2.13 23.59 -2.31
CA HIS A 278 -0.71 23.31 -2.15
C HIS A 278 -0.01 24.39 -1.32
N GLU A 279 -0.20 25.66 -1.67
CA GLU A 279 0.39 26.81 -0.96
C GLU A 279 -0.10 26.88 0.50
N ALA A 280 -1.39 26.65 0.73
CA ALA A 280 -1.94 26.63 2.08
C ALA A 280 -1.41 25.45 2.92
N ARG A 281 -1.23 24.28 2.28
CA ARG A 281 -0.64 23.08 2.89
C ARG A 281 0.83 23.28 3.24
N GLU A 282 1.61 23.92 2.38
CA GLU A 282 3.01 24.27 2.65
C GLU A 282 3.14 25.31 3.76
N ALA A 283 2.24 26.30 3.80
CA ALA A 283 2.24 27.33 4.82
C ALA A 283 1.82 26.80 6.21
N ASN A 284 0.93 25.80 6.29
CA ASN A 284 0.42 25.27 7.55
C ASN A 284 0.30 23.73 7.58
N PRO A 285 1.40 22.95 7.50
CA PRO A 285 1.34 21.50 7.31
C PRO A 285 0.50 20.74 8.36
N GLU A 286 0.49 21.20 9.61
CA GLU A 286 -0.22 20.56 10.72
C GLU A 286 -1.75 20.54 10.52
N LYS A 287 -2.33 21.61 9.95
CA LYS A 287 -3.78 21.71 9.70
C LYS A 287 -4.25 20.75 8.61
N PHE A 288 -3.37 20.42 7.67
CA PHE A 288 -3.66 19.55 6.52
C PHE A 288 -3.41 18.06 6.80
N SER A 289 -3.16 17.70 8.06
CA SER A 289 -3.11 16.30 8.52
C SER A 289 -4.50 15.65 8.56
N SER A 290 -5.57 16.45 8.67
CA SER A 290 -6.96 15.99 8.70
C SER A 290 -7.54 15.85 7.30
N ARG A 291 -7.96 14.62 6.94
CA ARG A 291 -8.67 14.34 5.68
C ARG A 291 -9.97 15.15 5.55
N MET A 292 -10.69 15.35 6.66
CA MET A 292 -11.93 16.12 6.69
C MET A 292 -11.65 17.60 6.39
N TYR A 293 -10.64 18.18 7.02
CA TYR A 293 -10.21 19.56 6.76
C TYR A 293 -9.79 19.75 5.30
N ASN A 294 -9.04 18.79 4.76
CA ASN A 294 -8.60 18.83 3.37
C ASN A 294 -9.78 18.82 2.41
N LYS A 295 -10.76 17.93 2.60
CA LYS A 295 -12.00 17.91 1.78
C LYS A 295 -12.79 19.22 1.91
N LEU A 296 -12.94 19.73 3.13
CA LEU A 296 -13.60 20.99 3.42
C LEU A 296 -12.94 22.17 2.69
N PHE A 297 -11.61 22.21 2.65
CA PHE A 297 -10.85 23.23 1.94
C PHE A 297 -11.21 23.27 0.45
N TYR A 298 -11.21 22.10 -0.22
CA TYR A 298 -11.58 22.01 -1.63
C TYR A 298 -13.02 22.48 -1.88
N GLY A 299 -13.97 22.12 -1.02
CA GLY A 299 -15.36 22.57 -1.12
C GLY A 299 -15.52 24.08 -0.95
N VAL A 300 -14.91 24.66 0.09
CA VAL A 300 -14.99 26.10 0.38
C VAL A 300 -14.30 26.93 -0.70
N ARG A 301 -13.12 26.51 -1.18
CA ARG A 301 -12.39 27.23 -2.23
C ARG A 301 -13.05 27.10 -3.59
N GLY A 302 -13.55 25.92 -3.95
CA GLY A 302 -14.41 25.76 -5.11
C GLY A 302 -15.62 26.71 -5.07
N GLY A 303 -16.20 26.91 -3.88
CA GLY A 303 -17.27 27.88 -3.65
C GLY A 303 -16.86 29.35 -3.81
N ILE A 304 -15.63 29.72 -3.42
CA ILE A 304 -15.12 31.10 -3.55
C ILE A 304 -14.74 31.42 -5.00
N GLU A 305 -14.14 30.48 -5.74
CA GLU A 305 -13.75 30.67 -7.15
C GLU A 305 -14.96 30.90 -8.07
N LEU A 306 -16.15 30.38 -7.71
CA LEU A 306 -17.42 30.72 -8.37
C LEU A 306 -17.68 32.23 -8.42
N LEU A 307 -17.27 32.95 -7.36
CA LEU A 307 -17.51 34.38 -7.18
C LEU A 307 -16.40 35.23 -7.82
N ASP A 308 -15.14 34.81 -7.69
CA ASP A 308 -13.97 35.59 -8.09
C ASP A 308 -13.77 35.62 -9.62
N ARG A 309 -14.28 34.61 -10.35
CA ARG A 309 -14.40 34.62 -11.82
C ARG A 309 -13.08 34.90 -12.59
N LYS A 310 -11.92 34.70 -11.95
CA LYS A 310 -10.58 35.03 -12.47
C LYS A 310 -10.26 34.42 -13.84
N TRP A 311 -10.79 33.24 -14.14
CA TRP A 311 -10.47 32.47 -15.34
C TRP A 311 -11.56 32.46 -16.40
N LYS A 312 -12.45 33.45 -16.40
CA LYS A 312 -13.50 33.60 -17.42
C LYS A 312 -13.01 33.70 -18.87
N GLY A 313 -11.78 34.16 -19.07
CA GLY A 313 -11.14 34.30 -20.39
C GLY A 313 -10.12 33.22 -20.72
N LEU A 314 -10.10 32.08 -20.01
CA LEU A 314 -9.10 31.04 -20.23
C LEU A 314 -9.04 30.60 -21.71
N SER A 315 -10.19 30.42 -22.35
CA SER A 315 -10.28 29.97 -23.75
C SER A 315 -9.65 30.94 -24.76
N ASP A 316 -9.44 32.20 -24.39
CA ASP A 316 -8.82 33.20 -25.29
C ASP A 316 -7.30 33.08 -25.31
N HIS A 317 -6.72 32.41 -24.30
CA HIS A 317 -5.27 32.30 -24.11
C HIS A 317 -4.73 30.88 -24.28
N VAL A 318 -5.58 29.94 -24.66
CA VAL A 318 -5.23 28.53 -24.83
C VAL A 318 -5.60 28.07 -26.22
N THR A 319 -4.67 27.44 -26.92
CA THR A 319 -4.97 26.63 -28.11
C THR A 319 -4.88 25.15 -27.74
N LEU A 320 -5.78 24.35 -28.31
CA LEU A 320 -5.87 22.92 -28.04
C LEU A 320 -5.98 22.16 -29.36
N GLU A 321 -5.03 21.27 -29.61
CA GLU A 321 -5.04 20.33 -30.72
C GLU A 321 -5.01 18.91 -30.16
N CYS A 322 -5.92 18.05 -30.63
CA CYS A 322 -5.98 16.65 -30.22
C CYS A 322 -5.94 15.75 -31.47
N ASP A 323 -4.99 14.83 -31.55
CA ASP A 323 -4.77 13.96 -32.72
C ASP A 323 -4.77 14.73 -34.07
N GLY A 324 -4.10 15.89 -34.11
CA GLY A 324 -4.03 16.75 -35.31
C GLY A 324 -5.28 17.59 -35.58
N LYS A 325 -6.34 17.47 -34.76
CA LYS A 325 -7.57 18.26 -34.89
C LYS A 325 -7.55 19.45 -33.95
N ASP A 326 -7.64 20.65 -34.50
CA ASP A 326 -7.78 21.89 -33.73
C ASP A 326 -9.17 21.98 -33.09
N LEU A 327 -9.19 22.09 -31.76
CA LEU A 327 -10.39 22.25 -30.91
C LEU A 327 -10.48 23.65 -30.30
N THR A 328 -9.58 24.57 -30.66
CA THR A 328 -9.48 25.93 -30.09
C THR A 328 -10.79 26.71 -30.23
N GLN A 329 -11.47 26.64 -31.38
CA GLN A 329 -12.76 27.34 -31.54
C GLN A 329 -13.84 26.73 -30.63
N ARG A 330 -13.86 25.41 -30.49
CA ARG A 330 -14.86 24.70 -29.67
C ARG A 330 -14.73 25.05 -28.19
N ILE A 331 -13.51 25.17 -27.65
CA ILE A 331 -13.30 25.58 -26.25
C ILE A 331 -13.74 27.03 -26.00
N LYS A 332 -13.60 27.92 -26.99
CA LYS A 332 -14.08 29.31 -26.95
C LYS A 332 -15.60 29.39 -26.96
N ASP A 333 -16.25 28.66 -27.87
CA ASP A 333 -17.71 28.63 -27.98
C ASP A 333 -18.36 28.13 -26.68
N LEU A 334 -17.75 27.11 -26.06
CA LEU A 334 -18.18 26.53 -24.79
C LEU A 334 -17.82 27.38 -23.57
N LYS A 335 -16.98 28.42 -23.73
CA LYS A 335 -16.49 29.29 -22.65
C LYS A 335 -15.97 28.47 -21.46
N VAL A 336 -15.11 27.50 -21.75
CA VAL A 336 -14.56 26.62 -20.71
C VAL A 336 -13.62 27.40 -19.80
N HIS A 337 -13.67 27.09 -18.51
CA HIS A 337 -12.86 27.71 -17.46
C HIS A 337 -11.78 26.76 -16.92
N ALA A 338 -11.90 25.48 -17.25
CA ALA A 338 -10.86 24.49 -17.06
C ALA A 338 -10.90 23.46 -18.20
N ILE A 339 -9.74 22.91 -18.53
CA ILE A 339 -9.59 21.78 -19.44
C ILE A 339 -8.98 20.64 -18.63
N LEU A 340 -9.60 19.47 -18.68
CA LEU A 340 -9.23 18.28 -17.93
C LEU A 340 -8.90 17.14 -18.89
N PHE A 341 -7.71 16.59 -18.75
CA PHE A 341 -7.25 15.36 -19.39
C PHE A 341 -7.32 14.25 -18.35
N LEU A 342 -8.16 13.25 -18.59
CA LEU A 342 -8.55 12.23 -17.63
C LEU A 342 -8.15 10.86 -18.14
N ASN A 343 -7.36 10.12 -17.35
CA ASN A 343 -6.92 8.75 -17.66
C ASN A 343 -7.65 7.69 -16.84
N ILE A 344 -8.21 8.08 -15.69
CA ILE A 344 -8.96 7.18 -14.81
C ILE A 344 -10.39 7.69 -14.62
N PRO A 345 -11.38 6.82 -14.36
CA PRO A 345 -12.78 7.25 -14.26
C PRO A 345 -13.10 8.09 -13.02
N SER A 346 -12.15 8.26 -12.09
CA SER A 346 -12.33 8.99 -10.82
C SER A 346 -11.54 10.29 -10.85
N TYR A 347 -12.17 11.38 -10.42
CA TYR A 347 -11.53 12.69 -10.34
C TYR A 347 -12.03 13.47 -9.10
N GLY A 348 -11.18 14.33 -8.55
CA GLY A 348 -11.57 15.26 -7.49
C GLY A 348 -12.13 14.61 -6.22
N GLY A 349 -11.66 13.40 -5.87
CA GLY A 349 -12.12 12.68 -4.68
C GLY A 349 -13.28 11.72 -4.89
N GLY A 350 -13.52 11.29 -6.13
CA GLY A 350 -14.53 10.27 -6.48
C GLY A 350 -15.59 10.70 -7.48
N THR A 351 -15.56 11.94 -7.97
CA THR A 351 -16.47 12.41 -9.01
C THR A 351 -16.15 11.75 -10.36
N ARG A 352 -17.11 11.76 -11.29
CA ARG A 352 -16.99 11.12 -12.61
C ARG A 352 -17.31 12.13 -13.71
N PRO A 353 -16.32 12.93 -14.15
CA PRO A 353 -16.58 14.03 -15.07
C PRO A 353 -16.83 13.56 -16.51
N TRP A 354 -16.41 12.36 -16.89
CA TRP A 354 -16.66 11.82 -18.22
C TRP A 354 -18.12 11.36 -18.39
N ASN A 355 -18.76 11.82 -19.46
CA ASN A 355 -20.09 11.35 -19.82
C ASN A 355 -20.00 10.05 -20.62
N LYS A 356 -20.55 8.96 -20.07
CA LYS A 356 -20.55 7.63 -20.70
C LYS A 356 -21.22 7.59 -22.08
N SER A 357 -22.13 8.52 -22.38
CA SER A 357 -22.73 8.59 -23.72
C SER A 357 -21.73 9.04 -24.80
N ALA A 358 -20.59 9.62 -24.42
CA ALA A 358 -19.53 10.04 -25.33
C ALA A 358 -18.47 8.95 -25.58
N GLY A 359 -18.57 7.80 -24.90
CA GLY A 359 -17.61 6.70 -25.01
C GLY A 359 -17.39 6.00 -23.67
N ASN A 360 -16.79 4.81 -23.72
CA ASN A 360 -16.30 4.15 -22.51
C ASN A 360 -14.98 4.80 -22.08
N ASN A 361 -14.83 5.05 -20.78
CA ASN A 361 -13.57 5.43 -20.17
C ASN A 361 -12.90 4.14 -19.66
N SER A 362 -11.80 3.73 -20.31
CA SER A 362 -10.94 2.62 -19.89
C SER A 362 -9.60 3.16 -19.41
N THR A 363 -8.86 2.36 -18.65
CA THR A 363 -7.53 2.75 -18.15
C THR A 363 -6.39 2.12 -18.95
N ASP A 364 -6.70 1.43 -20.04
CA ASP A 364 -5.78 0.56 -20.80
C ASP A 364 -6.03 0.53 -22.31
N ASP A 365 -6.79 1.49 -22.84
CA ASP A 365 -7.15 1.58 -24.26
C ASP A 365 -6.21 2.48 -25.09
N GLY A 366 -5.23 3.11 -24.44
CA GLY A 366 -4.30 4.05 -25.03
C GLY A 366 -4.95 5.37 -25.43
N LEU A 367 -6.08 5.74 -24.83
CA LEU A 367 -6.81 6.98 -25.08
C LEU A 367 -6.90 7.83 -23.80
N ILE A 368 -6.92 9.16 -23.98
CA ILE A 368 -7.15 10.12 -22.92
C ILE A 368 -8.48 10.83 -23.14
N GLU A 369 -9.31 10.94 -22.10
CA GLU A 369 -10.53 11.74 -22.15
C GLU A 369 -10.21 13.21 -21.98
N VAL A 370 -10.61 14.04 -22.95
CA VAL A 370 -10.45 15.50 -22.90
C VAL A 370 -11.81 16.15 -22.61
N ILE A 371 -11.89 16.89 -21.52
CA ILE A 371 -13.14 17.43 -20.97
C ILE A 371 -13.01 18.95 -20.78
N GLY A 372 -13.99 19.68 -21.31
CA GLY A 372 -14.17 21.10 -21.03
C GLY A 372 -15.08 21.29 -19.82
N LEU A 373 -14.64 22.10 -18.86
CA LEU A 373 -15.39 22.37 -17.64
C LEU A 373 -15.67 23.87 -17.50
N THR A 374 -16.95 24.20 -17.37
CA THR A 374 -17.38 25.52 -16.89
C THR A 374 -17.40 25.54 -15.36
N ILE A 375 -17.34 26.74 -14.78
CA ILE A 375 -17.47 26.95 -13.33
C ILE A 375 -18.71 26.25 -12.75
N MET A 376 -19.85 26.28 -13.45
CA MET A 376 -21.08 25.60 -13.02
C MET A 376 -21.02 24.08 -13.16
N GLN A 377 -20.23 23.55 -14.09
CA GLN A 377 -20.04 22.10 -14.19
C GLN A 377 -19.13 21.59 -13.08
N ILE A 378 -18.05 22.31 -12.75
CA ILE A 378 -17.14 21.95 -11.64
C ILE A 378 -17.91 21.76 -10.34
N THR A 379 -18.88 22.63 -10.03
CA THR A 379 -19.73 22.49 -8.84
C THR A 379 -20.70 21.32 -8.93
N ARG A 380 -21.30 21.09 -10.09
CA ARG A 380 -22.22 19.97 -10.33
C ARG A 380 -21.53 18.61 -10.31
N LEU A 381 -20.21 18.52 -10.52
CA LEU A 381 -19.48 17.25 -10.44
C LEU A 381 -19.66 16.58 -9.07
N GLN A 382 -19.73 17.37 -7.99
CA GLN A 382 -19.91 16.84 -6.63
C GLN A 382 -21.30 16.25 -6.41
N THR A 383 -22.31 16.67 -7.18
CA THR A 383 -23.67 16.14 -7.14
C THR A 383 -23.94 15.11 -8.25
N GLY A 384 -22.89 14.50 -8.81
CA GLY A 384 -23.00 13.48 -9.86
C GLY A 384 -23.19 14.01 -11.28
N GLY A 385 -23.02 15.32 -11.50
CA GLY A 385 -22.97 15.91 -12.83
C GLY A 385 -21.75 15.48 -13.64
N THR A 386 -21.74 15.83 -14.93
CA THR A 386 -20.64 15.53 -15.87
C THR A 386 -20.12 16.83 -16.51
N GLY A 387 -18.89 16.78 -17.00
CA GLY A 387 -18.30 17.83 -17.83
C GLY A 387 -18.70 17.71 -19.29
N THR A 388 -18.30 18.67 -20.12
CA THR A 388 -18.54 18.62 -21.57
C THR A 388 -17.43 17.80 -22.24
N PRO A 389 -17.71 16.63 -22.84
CA PRO A 389 -16.71 15.84 -23.55
C PRO A 389 -16.25 16.58 -24.80
N LEU A 390 -14.95 16.82 -24.93
CA LEU A 390 -14.35 17.41 -26.13
C LEU A 390 -13.96 16.30 -27.12
N CYS A 391 -13.17 15.33 -26.69
CA CYS A 391 -12.79 14.15 -27.47
C CYS A 391 -12.17 13.06 -26.58
N GLN A 392 -11.94 11.89 -27.15
CA GLN A 392 -10.91 10.94 -26.72
C GLN A 392 -9.77 11.02 -27.73
N CYS A 393 -8.52 11.09 -27.28
CA CYS A 393 -7.37 11.19 -28.18
C CYS A 393 -6.13 10.41 -27.69
N LYS A 394 -5.14 10.21 -28.56
CA LYS A 394 -3.85 9.59 -28.23
C LYS A 394 -2.75 10.60 -27.98
N THR A 395 -2.93 11.81 -28.51
CA THR A 395 -1.99 12.91 -28.39
C THR A 395 -2.75 14.21 -28.21
N ALA A 396 -2.20 15.10 -27.41
CA ALA A 396 -2.72 16.46 -27.29
C ALA A 396 -1.58 17.47 -27.24
N ARG A 397 -1.77 18.60 -27.89
CA ARG A 397 -0.85 19.73 -27.88
C ARG A 397 -1.59 20.97 -27.38
N ILE A 398 -1.10 21.53 -26.30
CA ILE A 398 -1.66 22.69 -25.61
C ILE A 398 -0.67 23.84 -25.75
N ILE A 399 -1.10 25.01 -26.20
CA ILE A 399 -0.26 26.21 -26.25
C ILE A 399 -0.90 27.29 -25.41
N THR A 400 -0.13 27.85 -24.46
CA THR A 400 -0.58 28.95 -23.61
C THR A 400 0.13 30.24 -23.98
N SER A 401 -0.59 31.36 -23.99
CA SER A 401 -0.04 32.70 -24.25
C SER A 401 0.21 33.54 -23.00
N ILE A 402 -0.25 33.06 -21.84
CA ILE A 402 -0.07 33.68 -20.51
C ILE A 402 0.34 32.63 -19.48
N PRO A 403 0.78 33.03 -18.27
CA PRO A 403 0.96 32.11 -17.17
C PRO A 403 -0.36 31.50 -16.71
N VAL A 404 -0.46 30.16 -16.71
CA VAL A 404 -1.69 29.43 -16.38
C VAL A 404 -1.40 28.45 -15.23
N PRO A 405 -2.26 28.37 -14.19
CA PRO A 405 -2.18 27.34 -13.18
C PRO A 405 -2.49 25.98 -13.82
N MET A 406 -1.66 25.00 -13.51
CA MET A 406 -1.75 23.64 -14.01
C MET A 406 -1.51 22.65 -12.87
N GLN A 407 -2.10 21.47 -12.97
CA GLN A 407 -1.86 20.38 -12.02
C GLN A 407 -1.74 19.05 -12.74
N VAL A 408 -0.86 18.20 -12.20
CA VAL A 408 -0.65 16.81 -12.66
C VAL A 408 -0.78 15.93 -11.43
N ASP A 409 -1.71 14.98 -11.45
CA ASP A 409 -1.97 14.03 -10.35
C ASP A 409 -2.12 14.69 -8.96
N GLY A 410 -2.64 15.92 -8.93
CA GLY A 410 -2.85 16.71 -7.70
C GLY A 410 -1.66 17.57 -7.26
N GLU A 411 -0.52 17.51 -7.94
CA GLU A 411 0.61 18.42 -7.74
C GLU A 411 0.48 19.62 -8.69
N ALA A 412 0.47 20.84 -8.15
CA ALA A 412 0.08 22.05 -8.88
C ALA A 412 1.21 23.08 -8.99
N CYS A 413 1.20 23.85 -10.07
CA CYS A 413 2.09 25.00 -10.26
C CYS A 413 1.45 26.06 -11.15
N ARG A 414 1.93 27.29 -11.08
CA ARG A 414 1.70 28.29 -12.12
C ARG A 414 2.78 28.14 -13.19
N LEU A 415 2.42 27.68 -14.39
CA LEU A 415 3.36 27.48 -15.49
C LEU A 415 3.45 28.75 -16.33
N LYS A 416 4.64 29.13 -16.77
CA LYS A 416 4.85 30.20 -17.77
C LYS A 416 4.20 29.85 -19.13
N PRO A 417 4.08 30.81 -20.07
CA PRO A 417 3.61 30.52 -21.42
C PRO A 417 4.44 29.42 -22.07
N SER A 418 3.81 28.30 -22.41
CA SER A 418 4.47 27.09 -22.86
C SER A 418 3.65 26.35 -23.91
N VAL A 419 4.36 25.55 -24.71
CA VAL A 419 3.82 24.48 -25.55
C VAL A 419 3.97 23.18 -24.77
N ILE A 420 2.86 22.49 -24.54
CA ILE A 420 2.80 21.24 -23.78
C ILE A 420 2.32 20.15 -24.71
N THR A 421 3.10 19.08 -24.80
CA THR A 421 2.74 17.89 -25.58
C THR A 421 2.45 16.75 -24.63
N LEU A 422 1.23 16.21 -24.71
CA LEU A 422 0.79 15.02 -24.02
C LEU A 422 0.82 13.85 -25.00
N GLY A 423 1.45 12.75 -24.59
CA GLY A 423 1.50 11.51 -25.37
C GLY A 423 1.64 10.27 -24.50
N PHE A 424 1.41 9.10 -25.08
CA PHE A 424 1.55 7.82 -24.39
C PHE A 424 3.00 7.61 -23.91
N PHE A 425 3.18 7.19 -22.67
CA PHE A 425 4.50 6.88 -22.09
C PHE A 425 4.72 5.37 -22.01
N ASN A 426 4.04 4.71 -21.09
CA ASN A 426 4.10 3.28 -20.88
C ASN A 426 2.80 2.78 -20.22
N GLN A 427 2.75 1.48 -19.95
CA GLN A 427 1.67 0.87 -19.19
C GLN A 427 2.20 0.22 -17.92
N ALA A 428 1.68 0.65 -16.78
CA ALA A 428 1.93 0.03 -15.49
C ALA A 428 0.98 -1.16 -15.27
N THR A 429 1.46 -2.15 -14.52
CA THR A 429 0.65 -3.27 -14.08
C THR A 429 0.13 -2.97 -12.67
N MET A 430 -1.19 -2.92 -12.51
CA MET A 430 -1.87 -2.54 -11.26
C MET A 430 -2.69 -3.70 -10.70
N MET A 431 -2.91 -3.70 -9.39
CA MET A 431 -3.82 -4.63 -8.72
C MET A 431 -5.19 -3.96 -8.52
N ALA A 432 -6.24 -4.57 -9.06
CA ALA A 432 -7.61 -4.16 -8.87
C ALA A 432 -8.33 -5.12 -7.90
N LYS A 433 -9.18 -4.56 -7.03
CA LYS A 433 -9.96 -5.38 -6.10
C LYS A 433 -11.02 -6.16 -6.87
N ARG A 434 -11.04 -7.48 -6.68
CA ARG A 434 -11.99 -8.38 -7.36
C ARG A 434 -13.44 -7.99 -7.01
N ARG A 435 -14.29 -7.81 -8.02
CA ARG A 435 -15.74 -7.61 -7.82
C ARG A 435 -16.42 -8.97 -7.69
N LYS A 436 -17.14 -9.20 -6.58
CA LYS A 436 -17.96 -10.41 -6.41
C LYS A 436 -18.97 -10.49 -7.58
N GLY A 437 -18.85 -11.52 -8.42
CA GLY A 437 -19.73 -11.74 -9.58
C GLY A 437 -19.04 -11.99 -10.92
N ARG A 438 -17.73 -11.73 -11.06
CA ARG A 438 -16.96 -12.12 -12.26
C ARG A 438 -16.20 -13.44 -12.00
N GLN A 439 -16.69 -14.53 -12.59
CA GLN A 439 -15.90 -15.77 -12.70
C GLN A 439 -14.91 -15.59 -13.86
N THR A 440 -13.63 -15.53 -13.55
CA THR A 440 -12.55 -15.73 -14.52
C THR A 440 -12.16 -17.21 -14.47
N PRO A 441 -12.00 -17.89 -15.60
CA PRO A 441 -11.63 -19.29 -15.62
C PRO A 441 -10.23 -19.44 -15.03
N THR A 442 -10.09 -20.32 -14.04
CA THR A 442 -8.80 -20.77 -13.52
C THR A 442 -8.02 -21.37 -14.69
N ARG A 443 -7.00 -20.67 -15.19
CA ARG A 443 -6.00 -21.30 -16.06
C ARG A 443 -5.19 -22.22 -15.16
N GLU A 444 -5.56 -23.50 -15.15
CA GLU A 444 -4.66 -24.57 -14.71
C GLU A 444 -3.49 -24.59 -15.68
N THR A 445 -2.34 -24.05 -15.26
CA THR A 445 -1.07 -24.31 -15.94
C THR A 445 -0.68 -25.75 -15.64
N THR A 446 -0.83 -26.64 -16.61
CA THR A 446 -0.31 -28.00 -16.57
C THR A 446 1.21 -27.95 -16.38
N ILE A 447 1.73 -28.70 -15.39
CA ILE A 447 3.16 -28.75 -15.05
C ILE A 447 3.87 -29.63 -16.07
N ASP A 448 4.87 -29.09 -16.77
CA ASP A 448 5.80 -29.88 -17.59
C ASP A 448 6.77 -30.65 -16.67
N LYS A 449 6.87 -31.97 -16.85
CA LYS A 449 7.79 -32.86 -16.10
C LYS A 449 9.24 -32.58 -16.52
N HIS A 450 10.17 -32.55 -15.57
CA HIS A 450 11.58 -32.28 -15.82
C HIS A 450 12.36 -33.58 -16.00
N LYS A 451 13.32 -33.62 -16.94
CA LYS A 451 14.25 -34.74 -17.11
C LYS A 451 15.55 -34.44 -16.37
N VAL A 452 16.00 -35.37 -15.51
CA VAL A 452 17.21 -35.21 -14.71
C VAL A 452 18.12 -36.42 -14.91
N SER A 453 19.41 -36.17 -15.18
CA SER A 453 20.41 -37.24 -15.32
C SER A 453 20.92 -37.68 -13.94
N VAL A 454 20.97 -38.99 -13.71
CA VAL A 454 21.42 -39.61 -12.45
C VAL A 454 22.84 -40.13 -12.61
N GLN A 455 23.73 -39.74 -11.70
CA GLN A 455 25.15 -40.06 -11.66
C GLN A 455 25.48 -40.77 -10.35
N ARG A 456 26.28 -41.83 -10.42
CA ARG A 456 26.76 -42.61 -9.27
C ARG A 456 28.17 -42.20 -8.88
N LEU A 457 28.40 -41.97 -7.58
CA LEU A 457 29.70 -41.72 -6.97
C LEU A 457 30.08 -42.89 -6.07
N ARG A 458 31.37 -43.26 -6.06
CA ARG A 458 31.93 -44.22 -5.11
C ARG A 458 32.35 -43.51 -3.83
N LEU A 459 32.18 -44.19 -2.70
CA LEU A 459 32.58 -43.66 -1.39
C LEU A 459 34.06 -43.23 -1.33
N GLN A 460 34.95 -44.03 -1.92
CA GLN A 460 36.39 -43.75 -1.95
C GLN A 460 36.72 -42.46 -2.71
N ASP A 461 36.09 -42.25 -3.86
CA ASP A 461 36.28 -41.06 -4.70
C ASP A 461 35.73 -39.81 -4.01
N TYR A 462 34.57 -39.95 -3.34
CA TYR A 462 33.98 -38.91 -2.51
C TYR A 462 34.88 -38.50 -1.35
N GLU A 463 35.42 -39.44 -0.58
CA GLU A 463 36.23 -39.11 0.60
C GLU A 463 37.54 -38.41 0.23
N GLN A 464 38.15 -38.77 -0.90
CA GLN A 464 39.36 -38.15 -1.41
C GLN A 464 39.12 -36.75 -2.00
N HIS A 465 37.98 -36.52 -2.67
CA HIS A 465 37.77 -35.33 -3.50
C HIS A 465 36.55 -34.46 -3.09
N HIS A 466 35.91 -34.68 -1.94
CA HIS A 466 34.74 -33.89 -1.46
C HIS A 466 34.94 -32.36 -1.39
N CYS A 467 36.19 -31.88 -1.48
CA CYS A 467 36.55 -30.47 -1.54
C CYS A 467 36.72 -29.90 -2.96
N ASP A 468 36.77 -30.73 -4.01
CA ASP A 468 37.00 -30.34 -5.40
C ASP A 468 35.87 -30.89 -6.30
N LYS A 469 35.01 -29.99 -6.77
CA LYS A 469 33.79 -30.39 -7.49
C LYS A 469 34.04 -30.92 -8.89
N GLU A 470 35.06 -30.42 -9.58
CA GLU A 470 35.32 -30.80 -10.98
C GLU A 470 35.85 -32.23 -11.06
N LEU A 471 36.74 -32.61 -10.14
CA LEU A 471 37.26 -33.98 -10.04
C LEU A 471 36.17 -35.00 -9.69
N LEU A 472 35.22 -34.63 -8.81
CA LEU A 472 34.11 -35.51 -8.45
C LEU A 472 33.16 -35.77 -9.61
N ILE A 473 32.82 -34.73 -10.38
CA ILE A 473 31.97 -34.87 -11.57
C ILE A 473 32.65 -35.77 -12.60
N GLN A 474 33.97 -35.62 -12.82
CA GLN A 474 34.74 -36.47 -13.74
C GLN A 474 34.82 -37.94 -13.29
N SER A 475 34.83 -38.19 -11.98
CA SER A 475 34.84 -39.55 -11.41
C SER A 475 33.46 -40.22 -11.34
N SER A 476 32.39 -39.49 -11.69
CA SER A 476 31.02 -39.98 -11.59
C SER A 476 30.62 -40.86 -12.77
N ILE A 477 29.73 -41.83 -12.50
CA ILE A 477 29.32 -42.85 -13.47
C ILE A 477 27.85 -42.64 -13.82
N ASN A 478 27.57 -42.40 -15.09
CA ASN A 478 26.22 -42.14 -15.56
C ASN A 478 25.33 -43.38 -15.45
N MET A 479 24.20 -43.25 -14.75
CA MET A 479 23.20 -44.32 -14.57
C MET A 479 22.05 -44.21 -15.57
N GLY A 480 21.69 -42.99 -16.02
CA GLY A 480 20.56 -42.76 -16.93
C GLY A 480 19.79 -41.48 -16.61
N GLU A 481 18.57 -41.36 -17.13
CA GLU A 481 17.70 -40.19 -16.92
C GLU A 481 16.37 -40.60 -16.27
N ILE A 482 15.88 -39.77 -15.35
CA ILE A 482 14.57 -39.89 -14.73
C ILE A 482 13.68 -38.69 -15.08
N GLU A 483 12.39 -38.94 -15.32
CA GLU A 483 11.38 -37.90 -15.43
C GLU A 483 10.72 -37.65 -14.08
N VAL A 484 10.84 -36.42 -13.57
CA VAL A 484 10.41 -36.05 -12.22
C VAL A 484 9.69 -34.70 -12.25
N GLU A 485 8.67 -34.56 -11.42
CA GLU A 485 8.05 -33.26 -11.17
C GLU A 485 8.99 -32.38 -10.32
N PRO A 486 9.12 -31.07 -10.60
CA PRO A 486 10.06 -30.19 -9.88
C PRO A 486 9.85 -30.11 -8.36
N VAL A 487 8.67 -30.51 -7.88
CA VAL A 487 8.26 -30.50 -6.46
C VAL A 487 8.32 -31.88 -5.81
N ALA A 488 8.90 -32.89 -6.47
CA ALA A 488 9.05 -34.22 -5.89
C ALA A 488 10.08 -34.21 -4.75
N ASP A 489 9.69 -34.78 -3.61
CA ASP A 489 10.61 -35.06 -2.50
C ASP A 489 11.61 -36.16 -2.85
N LEU A 490 12.72 -36.23 -2.11
CA LEU A 490 13.76 -37.22 -2.39
C LEU A 490 13.31 -38.66 -2.14
N GLU A 491 12.27 -38.89 -1.32
CA GLU A 491 11.69 -40.22 -1.12
C GLU A 491 10.99 -40.74 -2.40
N THR A 492 10.27 -39.86 -3.09
CA THR A 492 9.64 -40.14 -4.38
C THR A 492 10.71 -40.31 -5.48
N VAL A 493 11.73 -39.46 -5.47
CA VAL A 493 12.87 -39.56 -6.39
C VAL A 493 13.62 -40.88 -6.19
N ARG A 494 13.84 -41.32 -4.95
CA ARG A 494 14.50 -42.60 -4.62
C ARG A 494 13.79 -43.78 -5.27
N LYS A 495 12.46 -43.83 -5.18
CA LYS A 495 11.64 -44.87 -5.85
C LYS A 495 11.82 -44.85 -7.37
N LEU A 496 12.11 -43.70 -7.98
CA LEU A 496 12.38 -43.58 -9.41
C LEU A 496 13.81 -44.02 -9.76
N VAL A 497 14.80 -43.69 -8.93
CA VAL A 497 16.20 -44.15 -9.08
C VAL A 497 16.29 -45.67 -8.91
N ASP A 498 15.61 -46.25 -7.92
CA ASP A 498 15.57 -47.70 -7.71
C ASP A 498 14.91 -48.42 -8.91
N LYS A 499 13.85 -47.83 -9.48
CA LYS A 499 13.22 -48.32 -10.72
C LYS A 499 14.15 -48.21 -11.94
N LEU A 500 14.91 -47.13 -12.04
CA LEU A 500 15.89 -46.94 -13.10
C LEU A 500 17.00 -47.99 -13.03
N GLU A 501 17.42 -48.38 -11.83
CA GLU A 501 18.39 -49.45 -11.64
C GLU A 501 17.82 -50.85 -11.92
N LEU A 502 16.55 -51.10 -11.55
CA LEU A 502 15.87 -52.38 -11.84
C LEU A 502 15.65 -52.61 -13.33
N ASN A 503 15.40 -51.54 -14.09
CA ASN A 503 15.07 -51.60 -15.52
C ASN A 503 16.26 -51.26 -16.45
N GLY A 504 17.36 -50.77 -15.90
CA GLY A 504 18.54 -50.32 -16.64
C GLY A 504 19.56 -51.43 -16.95
N SER A 505 20.40 -51.20 -17.97
CA SER A 505 21.60 -52.02 -18.18
C SER A 505 22.62 -51.74 -17.05
N PRO A 506 23.42 -52.74 -16.61
CA PRO A 506 24.40 -52.52 -15.54
C PRO A 506 25.36 -51.40 -15.93
N SER A 507 25.50 -50.41 -15.03
CA SER A 507 26.42 -49.28 -15.21
C SER A 507 27.84 -49.81 -15.35
N LYS A 508 28.60 -49.28 -16.31
CA LYS A 508 30.00 -49.66 -16.54
C LYS A 508 30.92 -48.61 -15.93
N ASP A 509 31.97 -49.04 -15.24
CA ASP A 509 33.00 -48.14 -14.76
C ASP A 509 33.82 -47.54 -15.92
N HIS A 510 34.71 -46.58 -15.62
CA HIS A 510 35.61 -45.98 -16.63
C HIS A 510 36.57 -47.00 -17.29
N ALA A 511 36.68 -48.22 -16.77
CA ALA A 511 37.46 -49.33 -17.32
C ALA A 511 36.60 -50.33 -18.12
N GLY A 512 35.28 -50.12 -18.23
CA GLY A 512 34.35 -50.95 -18.99
C GLY A 512 33.77 -52.16 -18.22
N ASN A 513 34.06 -52.31 -16.93
CA ASN A 513 33.57 -53.40 -16.09
C ASN A 513 32.17 -53.11 -15.56
N ALA A 514 31.32 -54.14 -15.49
CA ALA A 514 29.97 -54.02 -14.94
C ALA A 514 30.03 -53.77 -13.42
N MET A 515 29.37 -52.70 -12.97
CA MET A 515 29.27 -52.38 -11.55
C MET A 515 28.20 -53.22 -10.84
N PRO A 516 28.40 -53.53 -9.54
CA PRO A 516 27.36 -54.13 -8.70
C PRO A 516 26.19 -53.17 -8.51
N LYS A 517 25.00 -53.71 -8.19
CA LYS A 517 23.81 -52.92 -7.84
C LYS A 517 24.08 -52.00 -6.64
N LEU A 518 23.36 -50.88 -6.55
CA LEU A 518 23.41 -49.93 -5.46
C LEU A 518 23.09 -50.65 -4.14
N SER A 519 23.83 -50.29 -3.10
CA SER A 519 23.57 -50.76 -1.73
C SER A 519 22.19 -50.27 -1.26
N PRO A 520 21.42 -51.04 -0.49
CA PRO A 520 20.15 -50.59 0.07
C PRO A 520 20.27 -49.33 0.98
N ASP A 521 21.49 -48.94 1.33
CA ASP A 521 21.84 -47.77 2.14
C ASP A 521 22.53 -46.65 1.34
N TRP A 522 22.40 -46.63 0.01
CA TRP A 522 22.88 -45.53 -0.83
C TRP A 522 22.22 -44.20 -0.43
N CYS A 523 22.93 -43.08 -0.53
CA CYS A 523 22.44 -41.75 -0.11
C CYS A 523 22.54 -40.69 -1.23
N PHE A 524 21.69 -39.68 -1.18
CA PHE A 524 21.78 -38.53 -2.09
C PHE A 524 22.93 -37.61 -1.69
N VAL A 525 23.52 -36.96 -2.69
CA VAL A 525 24.57 -35.96 -2.48
C VAL A 525 24.08 -34.60 -2.95
N ASP A 526 24.08 -33.64 -2.02
CA ASP A 526 23.84 -32.23 -2.30
C ASP A 526 25.06 -31.61 -2.97
N CYS A 527 24.89 -31.17 -4.22
CA CYS A 527 25.92 -30.51 -5.01
C CYS A 527 25.71 -28.98 -5.13
N CYS A 528 24.61 -28.45 -4.60
CA CYS A 528 24.12 -27.09 -4.88
C CYS A 528 24.25 -26.13 -3.69
N THR A 529 24.07 -26.61 -2.45
CA THR A 529 23.91 -25.73 -1.27
C THR A 529 25.22 -25.05 -0.82
N ALA A 530 26.39 -25.62 -1.15
CA ALA A 530 27.69 -25.15 -0.68
C ALA A 530 28.83 -25.37 -1.69
N GLU A 531 30.02 -24.82 -1.43
CA GLU A 531 31.23 -25.03 -2.27
C GLU A 531 31.77 -26.48 -2.22
N ARG A 532 31.20 -27.36 -1.40
CA ARG A 532 31.55 -28.78 -1.24
C ARG A 532 30.32 -29.66 -1.38
N PHE A 533 30.52 -30.94 -1.71
CA PHE A 533 29.44 -31.93 -1.73
C PHE A 533 29.09 -32.37 -0.30
N PHE A 534 27.79 -32.56 -0.01
CA PHE A 534 27.29 -33.03 1.30
C PHE A 534 26.40 -34.26 1.16
N ARG A 535 26.60 -35.28 2.02
CA ARG A 535 25.71 -36.45 2.10
C ARG A 535 24.41 -36.08 2.79
N ILE A 536 23.29 -36.53 2.24
CA ILE A 536 21.96 -36.38 2.83
C ILE A 536 21.61 -37.67 3.56
N ASP A 537 21.34 -37.58 4.85
CA ASP A 537 20.93 -38.73 5.63
C ASP A 537 19.54 -39.21 5.20
N ARG A 538 19.32 -40.54 5.22
CA ARG A 538 18.05 -41.17 4.84
C ARG A 538 16.86 -40.61 5.61
N ALA A 539 17.04 -40.27 6.89
CA ALA A 539 15.99 -39.66 7.71
C ALA A 539 15.62 -38.23 7.27
N GLN A 540 16.42 -37.59 6.41
CA GLN A 540 16.24 -36.21 5.94
C GLN A 540 15.70 -36.14 4.50
N GLU A 541 15.48 -37.26 3.82
CA GLU A 541 15.05 -37.28 2.42
C GLU A 541 13.62 -36.78 2.21
N SER A 542 12.72 -36.98 3.18
CA SER A 542 11.39 -36.38 3.19
C SER A 542 11.39 -34.87 3.47
N LEU A 543 12.55 -34.31 3.83
CA LEU A 543 12.75 -32.89 4.13
C LEU A 543 13.43 -32.12 3.00
N HIS A 544 13.88 -32.80 1.94
CA HIS A 544 14.56 -32.20 0.79
C HIS A 544 13.80 -32.53 -0.51
N TYR A 545 13.84 -31.59 -1.45
CA TYR A 545 13.30 -31.74 -2.79
C TYR A 545 14.43 -31.88 -3.81
N LEU A 546 14.12 -32.46 -4.98
CA LEU A 546 15.11 -32.67 -6.05
C LEU A 546 15.90 -31.40 -6.42
N ILE A 547 15.23 -30.25 -6.41
CA ILE A 547 15.80 -28.94 -6.74
C ILE A 547 16.74 -28.38 -5.67
N ASP A 548 16.65 -28.88 -4.43
CA ASP A 548 17.50 -28.41 -3.34
C ASP A 548 18.94 -28.93 -3.50
N ILE A 549 19.10 -30.04 -4.22
CA ILE A 549 20.32 -30.83 -4.22
C ILE A 549 20.94 -30.97 -5.62
N THR A 550 20.22 -30.55 -6.68
CA THR A 550 20.67 -30.63 -8.09
C THR A 550 20.31 -29.38 -8.90
N HIS A 551 21.03 -29.13 -9.99
CA HIS A 551 20.62 -28.18 -11.05
C HIS A 551 20.27 -28.92 -12.35
N ASP A 552 21.16 -29.79 -12.84
CA ASP A 552 20.93 -30.63 -14.04
C ASP A 552 21.27 -32.12 -13.84
N GLN A 553 22.16 -32.43 -12.87
CA GLN A 553 22.66 -33.79 -12.58
C GLN A 553 22.45 -34.14 -11.11
N LEU A 554 21.85 -35.30 -10.86
CA LEU A 554 21.60 -35.89 -9.54
C LEU A 554 22.71 -36.87 -9.18
N PHE A 555 23.36 -36.68 -8.03
CA PHE A 555 24.43 -37.56 -7.57
C PHE A 555 23.97 -38.48 -6.45
N VAL A 556 24.23 -39.77 -6.62
CA VAL A 556 23.97 -40.83 -5.65
C VAL A 556 25.29 -41.42 -5.18
N LEU A 557 25.51 -41.43 -3.87
CA LEU A 557 26.70 -42.00 -3.25
C LEU A 557 26.39 -43.40 -2.72
N ASP A 558 27.20 -44.35 -3.15
CA ASP A 558 27.05 -45.75 -2.79
C ASP A 558 28.20 -46.25 -1.92
N ASP A 559 27.84 -47.01 -0.88
CA ASP A 559 28.75 -47.72 0.02
C ASP A 559 28.36 -49.21 0.10
N PRO A 560 29.11 -50.11 -0.57
CA PRO A 560 28.84 -51.54 -0.55
C PRO A 560 29.02 -52.23 0.82
N HIS A 561 29.58 -51.55 1.84
CA HIS A 561 30.06 -52.20 3.07
C HIS A 561 29.25 -51.90 4.35
N ARG A 562 28.18 -51.10 4.29
CA ARG A 562 27.48 -50.58 5.49
C ARG A 562 26.30 -51.42 6.02
N SER A 563 25.86 -52.47 5.32
CA SER A 563 24.65 -53.25 5.63
C SER A 563 24.74 -54.22 6.82
N ALA A 564 25.36 -53.80 7.93
CA ALA A 564 25.39 -54.59 9.16
C ALA A 564 25.60 -53.74 10.42
N SER A 565 24.56 -53.06 10.93
CA SER A 565 24.31 -52.89 12.40
C SER A 565 23.08 -52.03 12.77
N THR A 566 22.12 -52.72 13.40
CA THR A 566 21.28 -52.34 14.57
C THR A 566 20.23 -51.21 14.47
N GLU A 567 18.96 -51.63 14.48
CA GLU A 567 17.78 -50.92 15.03
C GLU A 567 17.66 -51.19 16.55
N GLU A 568 17.17 -50.22 17.34
CA GLU A 568 16.42 -50.46 18.59
C GLU A 568 15.67 -49.20 19.09
N ASP A 569 14.33 -49.32 19.09
CA ASP A 569 13.27 -48.86 20.01
C ASP A 569 13.27 -47.50 20.76
N VAL A 570 12.08 -46.87 20.85
CA VAL A 570 11.15 -46.97 22.01
C VAL A 570 9.95 -46.01 21.83
N THR A 571 8.73 -46.57 21.87
CA THR A 571 7.43 -45.88 22.04
C THR A 571 6.94 -45.92 23.49
N VAL A 572 6.36 -44.84 24.03
CA VAL A 572 5.52 -44.88 25.26
C VAL A 572 4.32 -43.91 25.17
N VAL A 573 3.14 -44.45 25.49
CA VAL A 573 1.79 -43.86 25.60
C VAL A 573 1.48 -43.53 27.08
N LEU A 574 0.57 -42.58 27.40
CA LEU A 574 -0.41 -42.58 28.55
C LEU A 574 -1.17 -41.21 28.56
N LYS A 575 -2.48 -41.09 28.26
CA LYS A 575 -3.76 -41.30 29.01
C LYS A 575 -4.14 -40.25 30.09
N ALA A 576 -5.38 -39.74 29.98
CA ALA A 576 -5.98 -38.58 30.66
C ALA A 576 -6.83 -38.90 31.91
N LYS A 577 -7.14 -37.87 32.72
CA LYS A 577 -8.27 -37.84 33.69
C LYS A 577 -8.63 -36.42 34.17
N GLU A 578 -9.92 -36.09 34.15
CA GLU A 578 -10.64 -35.01 34.91
C GLU A 578 -11.28 -35.63 36.20
N PRO A 579 -12.05 -34.95 37.10
CA PRO A 579 -12.62 -33.57 37.10
C PRO A 579 -12.64 -32.78 38.45
N ALA A 580 -13.23 -31.57 38.44
CA ALA A 580 -14.28 -31.03 39.37
C ALA A 580 -14.07 -29.63 40.02
N ASP A 581 -15.16 -28.86 39.93
CA ASP A 581 -15.63 -27.55 40.46
C ASP A 581 -14.99 -26.91 41.71
N ASP A 582 -14.88 -25.57 41.75
CA ASP A 582 -15.74 -24.67 42.58
C ASP A 582 -15.49 -23.15 42.30
N GLN A 583 -16.39 -22.32 42.83
CA GLN A 583 -16.79 -20.95 42.49
C GLN A 583 -15.91 -19.80 43.06
N GLY A 584 -16.00 -18.64 42.39
CA GLY A 584 -16.23 -17.34 43.06
C GLY A 584 -15.08 -16.34 43.18
N ALA A 585 -15.30 -15.15 42.60
CA ALA A 585 -15.06 -13.79 43.15
C ALA A 585 -14.42 -12.79 42.17
N GLN A 586 -15.02 -11.60 42.17
CA GLN A 586 -14.75 -10.42 41.34
C GLN A 586 -13.46 -9.72 41.77
N ASP A 587 -12.77 -9.03 40.84
CA ASP A 587 -12.34 -7.66 41.14
C ASP A 587 -12.01 -6.82 39.89
N THR A 588 -12.49 -5.59 39.96
CA THR A 588 -12.40 -4.49 39.00
C THR A 588 -11.13 -3.67 39.21
N THR A 589 -10.44 -3.24 38.14
CA THR A 589 -9.70 -1.96 38.17
C THR A 589 -9.70 -1.27 36.81
N THR A 590 -9.98 0.04 36.89
CA THR A 590 -10.47 0.92 35.84
C THR A 590 -9.35 1.83 35.32
N SER A 591 -9.49 2.21 34.05
CA SER A 591 -8.69 3.12 33.24
C SER A 591 -8.53 4.54 33.84
N HIS A 592 -7.33 5.14 33.73
CA HIS A 592 -7.08 6.57 33.92
C HIS A 592 -6.88 7.29 32.56
N TYR A 593 -7.83 8.16 32.17
CA TYR A 593 -7.65 9.25 31.20
C TYR A 593 -8.12 10.58 31.83
N GLY A 594 -7.39 11.66 31.55
CA GLY A 594 -7.52 12.97 32.21
C GLY A 594 -8.85 13.68 32.00
N GLN A 595 -9.31 14.38 33.04
CA GLN A 595 -10.56 15.15 33.07
C GLN A 595 -10.47 16.42 32.21
N VAL A 596 -11.42 16.57 31.28
CA VAL A 596 -11.66 17.78 30.47
C VAL A 596 -12.36 18.84 31.34
N ARG A 597 -11.86 20.09 31.34
CA ARG A 597 -12.45 21.21 32.10
C ARG A 597 -13.48 21.95 31.23
N THR A 598 -14.71 22.13 31.72
CA THR A 598 -15.74 23.00 31.09
C THR A 598 -15.75 24.39 31.76
N SER A 599 -15.98 25.46 31.01
CA SER A 599 -16.03 26.82 31.57
C SER A 599 -16.84 27.79 30.71
N ASP A 600 -17.65 28.63 31.37
CA ASP A 600 -18.41 29.73 30.76
C ASP A 600 -17.52 30.75 30.02
N LYS A 601 -16.23 30.82 30.37
CA LYS A 601 -15.24 31.71 29.74
C LYS A 601 -15.06 31.44 28.24
N ILE A 602 -15.25 30.20 27.79
CA ILE A 602 -15.20 29.86 26.36
C ILE A 602 -16.35 30.52 25.60
N ILE A 603 -17.55 30.52 26.19
CA ILE A 603 -18.71 31.18 25.59
C ILE A 603 -18.54 32.70 25.62
N GLU A 604 -17.97 33.25 26.69
CA GLU A 604 -17.67 34.69 26.79
C GLU A 604 -16.66 35.15 25.73
N ALA A 605 -15.60 34.37 25.48
CA ALA A 605 -14.65 34.62 24.41
C ALA A 605 -15.32 34.59 23.02
N ALA A 606 -16.27 33.66 22.81
CA ALA A 606 -17.06 33.60 21.58
C ALA A 606 -18.04 34.78 21.45
N LYS A 607 -18.69 35.19 22.55
CA LYS A 607 -19.60 36.35 22.60
C LYS A 607 -18.89 37.66 22.28
N THR A 608 -17.65 37.82 22.74
CA THR A 608 -16.81 39.00 22.48
C THR A 608 -16.11 38.97 21.12
N GLY A 609 -16.07 37.82 20.44
CA GLY A 609 -15.35 37.63 19.18
C GLY A 609 -13.82 37.58 19.34
N ASN A 610 -13.32 37.37 20.56
CA ASN A 610 -11.89 37.39 20.84
C ASN A 610 -11.27 36.01 20.56
N LEU A 611 -10.87 35.80 19.31
CA LEU A 611 -10.23 34.55 18.85
C LEU A 611 -8.98 34.18 19.67
N ASN A 612 -8.17 35.17 20.06
CA ASN A 612 -6.93 34.94 20.82
C ASN A 612 -7.25 34.43 22.23
N MET A 613 -8.28 35.00 22.87
CA MET A 613 -8.75 34.52 24.16
C MET A 613 -9.33 33.09 24.06
N LEU A 614 -10.12 32.81 23.03
CA LEU A 614 -10.67 31.46 22.80
C LEU A 614 -9.54 30.43 22.60
N ARG A 615 -8.51 30.79 21.84
CA ARG A 615 -7.33 29.95 21.60
C ARG A 615 -6.55 29.67 22.87
N ASN A 616 -6.26 30.71 23.66
CA ASN A 616 -5.54 30.56 24.92
C ASN A 616 -6.30 29.65 25.90
N LEU A 617 -7.63 29.77 25.98
CA LEU A 617 -8.47 28.91 26.81
C LEU A 617 -8.44 27.45 26.31
N PHE A 618 -8.50 27.22 25.00
CA PHE A 618 -8.40 25.86 24.45
C PHE A 618 -7.02 25.23 24.73
N GLU A 619 -5.94 25.99 24.58
CA GLU A 619 -4.57 25.55 24.90
C GLU A 619 -4.38 25.22 26.40
N MET A 620 -5.15 25.87 27.29
CA MET A 620 -5.22 25.55 28.72
C MET A 620 -6.07 24.32 29.06
N GLY A 621 -6.61 23.61 28.05
CA GLY A 621 -7.36 22.37 28.22
C GLY A 621 -8.87 22.56 28.47
N TYR A 622 -9.42 23.74 28.20
CA TYR A 622 -10.87 23.98 28.30
C TYR A 622 -11.62 23.46 27.06
N SER A 623 -12.78 22.82 27.27
CA SER A 623 -13.56 22.22 26.17
C SER A 623 -14.34 23.22 25.34
N LEU A 624 -14.14 23.20 24.02
CA LEU A 624 -14.99 23.91 23.05
C LEU A 624 -16.44 23.39 23.03
N MET A 625 -16.74 22.26 23.69
CA MET A 625 -18.09 21.73 23.90
C MET A 625 -18.82 22.34 25.10
N SER A 626 -18.22 23.34 25.77
CA SER A 626 -18.90 24.05 26.84
C SER A 626 -20.20 24.67 26.30
N ILE A 627 -21.27 24.55 27.07
CA ILE A 627 -22.60 25.10 26.77
C ILE A 627 -22.95 26.17 27.82
N ASN A 628 -23.69 27.19 27.41
CA ASN A 628 -24.25 28.17 28.34
C ASN A 628 -25.59 27.69 28.95
N LYS A 629 -26.22 28.52 29.78
CA LYS A 629 -27.54 28.25 30.40
C LYS A 629 -28.65 27.96 29.38
N ASP A 630 -28.48 28.44 28.15
CA ASP A 630 -29.42 28.27 27.03
C ASP A 630 -29.09 27.03 26.18
N GLY A 631 -28.11 26.21 26.58
CA GLY A 631 -27.65 25.05 25.81
C GLY A 631 -26.82 25.40 24.57
N GLN A 632 -26.49 26.68 24.36
CA GLN A 632 -25.72 27.13 23.21
C GLN A 632 -24.23 26.88 23.42
N THR A 633 -23.60 26.27 22.42
CA THR A 633 -22.14 26.12 22.33
C THR A 633 -21.48 27.39 21.79
N ALA A 634 -20.15 27.47 21.88
CA ALA A 634 -19.37 28.53 21.25
C ALA A 634 -19.64 28.65 19.74
N LEU A 635 -19.99 27.54 19.08
CA LEU A 635 -20.33 27.51 17.66
C LEU A 635 -21.66 28.22 17.37
N HIS A 636 -22.70 28.05 18.21
CA HIS A 636 -23.98 28.76 18.04
C HIS A 636 -23.77 30.27 18.13
N VAL A 637 -23.02 30.72 19.13
CA VAL A 637 -22.71 32.14 19.35
C VAL A 637 -21.87 32.71 18.19
N ALA A 638 -20.86 31.96 17.72
CA ALA A 638 -20.04 32.37 16.59
C ALA A 638 -20.86 32.47 15.29
N SER A 639 -21.77 31.52 15.05
CA SER A 639 -22.67 31.49 13.90
C SER A 639 -23.68 32.63 13.93
N GLN A 640 -24.24 32.95 15.10
CA GLN A 640 -25.16 34.08 15.27
C GLN A 640 -24.51 35.42 14.96
N ARG A 641 -23.22 35.57 15.29
CA ARG A 641 -22.46 36.82 15.12
C ARG A 641 -21.93 37.05 13.70
N GLY A 642 -21.96 36.04 12.82
CA GLY A 642 -21.33 36.17 11.51
C GLY A 642 -19.80 35.99 11.51
N ASP A 643 -19.18 35.59 12.63
CA ASP A 643 -17.72 35.52 12.74
C ASP A 643 -17.15 34.24 12.11
N SER A 644 -16.84 34.34 10.82
CA SER A 644 -16.28 33.25 10.01
C SER A 644 -14.93 32.73 10.52
N ASN A 645 -14.12 33.58 11.17
CA ASN A 645 -12.80 33.16 11.67
C ASN A 645 -12.96 32.32 12.94
N LEU A 646 -13.87 32.73 13.82
CA LEU A 646 -14.20 32.00 15.03
C LEU A 646 -14.86 30.65 14.72
N VAL A 647 -15.81 30.62 13.78
CA VAL A 647 -16.46 29.39 13.29
C VAL A 647 -15.42 28.42 12.72
N ARG A 648 -14.50 28.89 11.86
CA ARG A 648 -13.42 28.05 11.31
C ARG A 648 -12.51 27.47 12.39
N TYR A 649 -12.15 28.28 13.38
CA TYR A 649 -11.29 27.83 14.47
C TYR A 649 -11.99 26.76 15.31
N ILE A 650 -13.27 26.96 15.64
CA ILE A 650 -14.05 25.99 16.41
C ILE A 650 -14.21 24.68 15.62
N LEU A 651 -14.65 24.72 14.36
CA LEU A 651 -14.83 23.53 13.53
C LEU A 651 -13.54 22.75 13.27
N ALA A 652 -12.38 23.42 13.32
CA ALA A 652 -11.08 22.75 13.15
C ALA A 652 -10.60 22.02 14.41
N ASN A 653 -10.98 22.47 15.60
CA ASN A 653 -10.44 21.98 16.88
C ASN A 653 -11.45 21.22 17.74
N ALA A 654 -12.74 21.36 17.46
CA ALA A 654 -13.82 20.66 18.15
C ALA A 654 -14.10 19.27 17.57
N PRO A 655 -14.65 18.34 18.37
CA PRO A 655 -15.15 17.07 17.85
C PRO A 655 -16.30 17.27 16.86
N SER A 656 -16.43 16.37 15.89
CA SER A 656 -17.35 16.49 14.75
C SER A 656 -18.83 16.52 15.13
N ASN A 657 -19.20 16.07 16.33
CA ASN A 657 -20.57 16.14 16.83
C ASN A 657 -21.01 17.56 17.24
N ILE A 658 -20.09 18.53 17.32
CA ILE A 658 -20.44 19.92 17.70
C ILE A 658 -21.51 20.54 16.81
N VAL A 659 -21.49 20.22 15.51
CA VAL A 659 -22.43 20.77 14.52
C VAL A 659 -23.84 20.20 14.67
N SER A 660 -23.98 19.06 15.37
CA SER A 660 -25.25 18.41 15.65
C SER A 660 -25.89 18.79 17.00
N ILE A 661 -25.19 19.55 17.84
CA ILE A 661 -25.73 19.98 19.13
C ILE A 661 -26.88 20.96 18.87
N LYS A 662 -28.00 20.76 19.57
CA LYS A 662 -29.15 21.65 19.58
C LYS A 662 -29.15 22.49 20.85
N ASP A 663 -29.54 23.76 20.74
CA ASP A 663 -29.77 24.59 21.92
C ASP A 663 -31.06 24.17 22.68
N ASN A 664 -31.20 24.66 23.90
CA ASN A 664 -32.33 24.34 24.78
C ASN A 664 -33.50 25.32 24.66
N GLN A 665 -33.41 26.37 23.85
CA GLN A 665 -34.45 27.40 23.73
C GLN A 665 -35.36 27.14 22.53
N GLU A 666 -34.77 26.95 21.35
CA GLU A 666 -35.46 26.76 20.08
C GLU A 666 -35.15 25.39 19.46
N GLY A 667 -34.26 24.60 20.07
CA GLY A 667 -33.84 23.31 19.51
C GLY A 667 -33.05 23.46 18.22
N GLN A 668 -32.46 24.64 17.99
CA GLN A 668 -31.75 24.94 16.76
C GLN A 668 -30.33 24.41 16.83
N THR A 669 -29.84 23.93 15.69
CA THR A 669 -28.40 23.69 15.51
C THR A 669 -27.71 24.98 15.06
N ALA A 670 -26.38 25.01 15.11
CA ALA A 670 -25.61 26.14 14.61
C ALA A 670 -25.93 26.50 13.15
N LEU A 671 -26.40 25.55 12.33
CA LEU A 671 -26.84 25.78 10.95
C LEU A 671 -28.16 26.57 10.89
N HIS A 672 -29.14 26.22 11.71
CA HIS A 672 -30.40 26.96 11.81
C HIS A 672 -30.16 28.41 12.22
N VAL A 673 -29.30 28.62 13.23
CA VAL A 673 -28.91 29.96 13.70
C VAL A 673 -28.22 30.75 12.58
N ALA A 674 -27.31 30.14 11.82
CA ALA A 674 -26.64 30.80 10.70
C ALA A 674 -27.61 31.20 9.58
N VAL A 675 -28.57 30.33 9.23
CA VAL A 675 -29.59 30.61 8.22
C VAL A 675 -30.52 31.74 8.67
N GLN A 676 -30.97 31.71 9.93
CA GLN A 676 -31.87 32.73 10.48
C GLN A 676 -31.24 34.13 10.48
N ASN A 677 -29.92 34.22 10.65
CA ASN A 677 -29.18 35.48 10.60
C ASN A 677 -28.70 35.86 9.18
N GLY A 678 -29.01 35.06 8.15
CA GLY A 678 -28.61 35.33 6.76
C GLY A 678 -27.12 35.14 6.47
N GLU A 679 -26.41 34.40 7.32
CA GLU A 679 -24.94 34.26 7.26
C GLU A 679 -24.50 33.19 6.26
N ARG A 680 -24.72 33.44 4.96
CA ARG A 680 -24.48 32.49 3.86
C ARG A 680 -23.10 31.81 3.93
N LYS A 681 -22.04 32.59 4.20
CA LYS A 681 -20.66 32.07 4.30
C LYS A 681 -20.52 31.02 5.41
N ILE A 682 -21.19 31.23 6.55
CA ILE A 682 -21.18 30.30 7.68
C ILE A 682 -22.07 29.10 7.38
N CYS A 683 -23.21 29.27 6.72
CA CYS A 683 -24.03 28.15 6.26
C CYS A 683 -23.21 27.18 5.41
N TYR A 684 -22.45 27.68 4.42
CA TYR A 684 -21.56 26.83 3.61
C TYR A 684 -20.48 26.14 4.46
N LEU A 685 -19.88 26.83 5.44
CA LEU A 685 -18.88 26.25 6.33
C LEU A 685 -19.46 25.11 7.19
N LEU A 686 -20.67 25.29 7.74
CA LEU A 686 -21.33 24.31 8.60
C LEU A 686 -21.82 23.09 7.83
N VAL A 687 -22.44 23.28 6.65
CA VAL A 687 -22.85 22.18 5.77
C VAL A 687 -21.64 21.34 5.37
N SER A 688 -20.55 22.00 5.00
CA SER A 688 -19.32 21.32 4.61
C SER A 688 -18.60 20.63 5.78
N ALA A 689 -18.89 21.04 7.02
CA ALA A 689 -18.43 20.40 8.25
C ALA A 689 -19.33 19.23 8.70
N GLY A 690 -20.33 18.86 7.90
CA GLY A 690 -21.24 17.74 8.18
C GLY A 690 -22.41 18.10 9.09
N ALA A 691 -22.85 19.36 9.10
CA ALA A 691 -24.04 19.75 9.85
C ALA A 691 -25.28 18.96 9.37
N PRO A 692 -26.13 18.48 10.30
CA PRO A 692 -27.29 17.68 9.95
C PRO A 692 -28.33 18.55 9.23
N LEU A 693 -28.49 18.32 7.92
CA LEU A 693 -29.37 19.10 7.04
C LEU A 693 -30.86 18.81 7.27
N LEU A 694 -31.15 17.58 7.70
CA LEU A 694 -32.51 17.09 7.99
C LEU A 694 -32.90 17.28 9.47
N ALA A 695 -32.01 17.83 10.29
CA ALA A 695 -32.37 18.16 11.67
C ALA A 695 -33.45 19.24 11.67
N VAL A 696 -34.47 19.06 12.50
CA VAL A 696 -35.55 20.03 12.70
C VAL A 696 -35.38 20.81 14.01
N ASP A 697 -35.80 22.07 14.02
CA ASP A 697 -35.95 22.89 15.24
C ASP A 697 -37.21 22.48 16.05
N ARG A 698 -37.53 23.19 17.13
CA ARG A 698 -38.73 22.93 17.95
C ARG A 698 -40.06 23.18 17.22
N GLN A 699 -40.03 23.92 16.12
CA GLN A 699 -41.19 24.18 15.28
C GLN A 699 -41.25 23.19 14.09
N ASP A 700 -40.51 22.08 14.17
CA ASP A 700 -40.38 21.06 13.13
C ASP A 700 -39.85 21.59 11.79
N ARG A 701 -39.11 22.70 11.81
CA ARG A 701 -38.56 23.31 10.59
C ARG A 701 -37.12 22.88 10.36
N THR A 702 -36.81 22.53 9.12
CA THR A 702 -35.42 22.31 8.68
C THR A 702 -34.73 23.64 8.36
N ALA A 703 -33.39 23.62 8.33
CA ALA A 703 -32.60 24.78 7.91
C ALA A 703 -32.99 25.29 6.50
N GLN A 704 -33.41 24.41 5.59
CA GLN A 704 -33.93 24.80 4.28
C GLN A 704 -35.23 25.61 4.41
N GLN A 705 -36.19 25.13 5.19
CA GLN A 705 -37.48 25.81 5.37
C GLN A 705 -37.32 27.18 6.02
N ILE A 706 -36.34 27.34 6.92
CA ILE A 706 -35.98 28.67 7.47
C ILE A 706 -35.39 29.58 6.38
N ALA A 707 -34.58 29.06 5.46
CA ALA A 707 -34.02 29.83 4.34
C ALA A 707 -35.13 30.32 3.39
N GLU A 708 -36.18 29.51 3.16
CA GLU A 708 -37.34 29.90 2.36
C GLU A 708 -38.18 30.99 3.06
N GLN A 709 -38.38 30.86 4.37
CA GLN A 709 -39.09 31.86 5.18
C GLN A 709 -38.36 33.20 5.24
N THR A 710 -37.03 33.17 5.26
CA THR A 710 -36.18 34.37 5.22
C THR A 710 -35.99 34.94 3.81
N ARG A 711 -36.65 34.35 2.80
CA ARG A 711 -36.58 34.71 1.37
C ARG A 711 -35.18 34.60 0.75
N ASP A 712 -34.32 33.76 1.31
CA ASP A 712 -33.01 33.43 0.74
C ASP A 712 -33.12 32.20 -0.19
N TYR A 713 -33.75 32.39 -1.35
CA TYR A 713 -34.05 31.30 -2.29
C TYR A 713 -32.79 30.59 -2.82
N ASP A 714 -31.68 31.30 -2.96
CA ASP A 714 -30.41 30.72 -3.41
C ASP A 714 -29.83 29.75 -2.38
N LEU A 715 -29.88 30.14 -1.09
CA LEU A 715 -29.44 29.30 0.01
C LEU A 715 -30.38 28.13 0.24
N ALA A 716 -31.70 28.35 0.15
CA ALA A 716 -32.70 27.30 0.26
C ALA A 716 -32.47 26.20 -0.79
N LYS A 717 -32.30 26.59 -2.06
CA LYS A 717 -32.00 25.65 -3.15
C LYS A 717 -30.70 24.89 -2.95
N TYR A 718 -29.67 25.55 -2.43
CA TYR A 718 -28.41 24.88 -2.07
C TYR A 718 -28.63 23.83 -0.97
N LEU A 719 -29.33 24.19 0.11
CA LEU A 719 -29.60 23.28 1.23
C LEU A 719 -30.48 22.09 0.80
N GLU A 720 -31.48 22.32 -0.05
CA GLU A 720 -32.33 21.28 -0.64
C GLU A 720 -31.49 20.27 -1.44
N CYS A 721 -30.62 20.75 -2.35
CA CYS A 721 -29.74 19.89 -3.14
C CYS A 721 -28.80 19.06 -2.25
N GLN A 722 -28.30 19.62 -1.15
CA GLN A 722 -27.44 18.91 -0.21
C GLN A 722 -28.23 17.90 0.65
N ALA A 723 -29.47 18.20 1.02
CA ALA A 723 -30.32 17.31 1.80
C ALA A 723 -30.77 16.07 0.99
N GLN A 724 -31.13 16.26 -0.29
CA GLN A 724 -31.46 15.17 -1.20
C GLN A 724 -30.28 14.20 -1.37
N PHE A 725 -29.04 14.72 -1.41
CA PHE A 725 -27.83 13.91 -1.48
C PHE A 725 -27.66 12.96 -0.29
N VAL A 726 -27.90 13.43 0.94
CA VAL A 726 -27.81 12.59 2.17
C VAL A 726 -28.86 11.48 2.13
N SER A 727 -30.09 11.79 1.71
CA SER A 727 -31.18 10.81 1.63
C SER A 727 -30.92 9.70 0.60
N PHE A 728 -30.21 10.01 -0.49
CA PHE A 728 -29.87 9.03 -1.53
C PHE A 728 -28.69 8.14 -1.09
N ALA A 729 -27.73 8.69 -0.34
CA ALA A 729 -26.61 7.93 0.20
C ALA A 729 -27.07 6.84 1.18
N ASP A 730 -27.99 7.16 2.10
CA ASP A 730 -28.51 6.21 3.10
C ASP A 730 -29.29 5.04 2.47
N GLN A 731 -29.98 5.26 1.35
CA GLN A 731 -30.69 4.21 0.61
C GLN A 731 -29.74 3.26 -0.14
N THR A 732 -28.57 3.74 -0.57
CA THR A 732 -27.55 2.90 -1.22
C THR A 732 -26.69 2.11 -0.24
N GLU A 733 -26.53 2.57 1.00
CA GLU A 733 -25.78 1.84 2.05
C GLU A 733 -26.58 0.71 2.71
N THR A 734 -27.92 0.78 2.70
CA THR A 734 -28.80 -0.28 3.25
C THR A 734 -29.12 -1.39 2.25
N SER A 735 -28.71 -1.26 0.99
CA SER A 735 -29.00 -2.18 -0.12
C SER A 735 -27.76 -2.92 -0.67
N VAL A 736 -26.78 -3.29 0.19
CA VAL A 736 -25.62 -4.13 -0.18
C VAL A 736 -25.31 -5.19 0.86
#